data_AF-A0A956GPF2-F1
#
_entry.id   AF-A0A956GPF2-F1
#
_cell.length_a   1.000
_cell.length_b   1.000
_cell.length_c   1.000
_cell.angle_alpha   90.00
_cell.angle_beta   90.00
_cell.angle_gamma   90.00
#
_symmetry.space_group_name_H-M   'P 1'
#
loop_
_entity.id
_entity.type
_entity.pdbx_description
1 polymer ?
#
loop_
_entity_poly.entity_id
_entity_poly.type
_entity_poly.pdbx_seq_one_letter_code
_entity_poly.pdbx_strand_id
1 'polypeptide(L)'
;MGELIVAGVPFHIDHPFVNFHEKYQWNAMTPGCVPMRPGESTGCTTFAAFSPTAKNHGANRYSWRPALRRYKDRGMPPLEAAQAAITQFVIHHDGLYNSELCWHVLHNERGLSCHFLIDNDGTIYQTLDLAFEAFHASEFNPMSIGVELCNRGDAKKEPNYYERVKGYISSLGPRPIKPCQVHGSKILAYDFTKQQYDALKELAKVLQRALPNLPIEYPQDAPGKQSWGLAPNVWSYAGYIGHYHLTTRKWDPGPFDFKKFCEDLRGSRCFPLWTGAKPDSPTAKPLVPEDLDLLDKRTEAFYTANEQRAEGGFFPVGPWGDSRLWHGGVHLPGDLKQPIFSPFAGRIVAARMGKDSAAGSCNFVLTRHDMSVGTSNARFYALYMHLWDELKDPAGGPEWMTKEPWLNASKGQHAKQGQVVVFDQPIESGTILGRMGKAGPITDDGDLSKPQLHFEIFAADELFADVEHNPWTVVDGYAGGRFSDLAEVNAAIDEDKDDKLSRRELLTFFSSAGERQGLRYLVTYNVSEWTDTPSWNDSLRTPKDFRALKPEEIDAMVVDQIEPMVWWTSDVADAIGLPSDGAVYHYHPITFVKWINQRIIETALDPTQAIVPVKAEDTAEVTNMTDDFGDEMKRGLDAISDRDLADD
;
A
#
# COMPACT_ATOMS: atom_id res chain seq x y z
N MET A 1 13.46 -15.78 -15.95
CA MET A 1 14.16 -14.83 -15.08
C MET A 1 14.70 -13.71 -15.95
N GLY A 2 14.68 -12.49 -15.45
CA GLY A 2 15.27 -11.32 -16.09
C GLY A 2 15.48 -10.19 -15.08
N GLU A 3 15.86 -9.01 -15.57
CA GLU A 3 16.11 -7.83 -14.74
C GLU A 3 15.20 -6.68 -15.19
N LEU A 4 14.32 -6.23 -14.30
CA LEU A 4 13.55 -4.98 -14.45
C LEU A 4 14.47 -3.79 -14.23
N ILE A 5 14.48 -2.83 -15.14
CA ILE A 5 15.35 -1.65 -15.05
C ILE A 5 14.57 -0.42 -14.58
N VAL A 6 15.03 0.22 -13.50
CA VAL A 6 14.49 1.48 -12.98
C VAL A 6 15.62 2.47 -12.80
N ALA A 7 15.63 3.54 -13.60
CA ALA A 7 16.71 4.53 -13.63
C ALA A 7 18.11 3.89 -13.82
N GLY A 8 18.19 2.88 -14.69
CA GLY A 8 19.41 2.09 -14.91
C GLY A 8 19.75 1.08 -13.80
N VAL A 9 18.97 0.99 -12.72
CA VAL A 9 19.18 0.03 -11.63
C VAL A 9 18.38 -1.25 -11.91
N PRO A 10 19.02 -2.44 -11.90
CA PRO A 10 18.35 -3.70 -12.15
C PRO A 10 17.67 -4.28 -10.90
N PHE A 11 16.48 -4.85 -11.09
CA PHE A 11 15.69 -5.55 -10.08
C PHE A 11 15.31 -6.94 -10.59
N HIS A 12 15.72 -7.97 -9.86
CA HIS A 12 15.50 -9.35 -10.25
C HIS A 12 14.00 -9.73 -10.30
N ILE A 13 13.59 -10.35 -11.41
CA ILE A 13 12.25 -10.93 -11.60
C ILE A 13 12.35 -12.41 -11.98
N ASP A 14 11.70 -13.26 -11.18
CA ASP A 14 11.65 -14.72 -11.40
C ASP A 14 10.50 -15.12 -12.32
N HIS A 15 10.50 -14.56 -13.53
CA HIS A 15 9.50 -14.83 -14.57
C HIS A 15 10.16 -14.66 -15.97
N PRO A 16 9.63 -15.23 -17.05
CA PRO A 16 10.05 -14.87 -18.41
C PRO A 16 9.94 -13.36 -18.65
N PHE A 17 11.09 -12.70 -18.77
CA PHE A 17 11.20 -11.25 -18.83
C PHE A 17 12.34 -10.87 -19.76
N VAL A 18 12.09 -9.91 -20.65
CA VAL A 18 13.07 -9.36 -21.58
C VAL A 18 13.08 -7.84 -21.45
N ASN A 19 14.22 -7.24 -21.12
CA ASN A 19 14.36 -5.79 -21.15
C ASN A 19 14.93 -5.29 -22.48
N PHE A 20 14.81 -3.98 -22.69
CA PHE A 20 15.30 -3.26 -23.86
C PHE A 20 16.83 -3.32 -24.06
N HIS A 21 17.62 -3.72 -23.05
CA HIS A 21 19.07 -3.94 -23.20
C HIS A 21 19.38 -5.30 -23.85
N GLU A 22 18.63 -6.34 -23.47
CA GLU A 22 18.84 -7.71 -23.96
C GLU A 22 18.43 -7.88 -25.42
N LYS A 23 17.33 -7.24 -25.82
CA LYS A 23 16.83 -7.28 -27.19
C LYS A 23 16.50 -5.87 -27.67
N TYR A 24 17.45 -5.28 -28.39
CA TYR A 24 17.35 -3.93 -28.95
C TYR A 24 16.08 -3.67 -29.78
N GLN A 25 15.49 -4.73 -30.37
CA GLN A 25 14.24 -4.62 -31.13
C GLN A 25 13.06 -4.09 -30.30
N TRP A 26 13.11 -4.18 -28.97
CA TRP A 26 12.08 -3.68 -28.04
C TRP A 26 12.45 -2.35 -27.38
N ASN A 27 13.50 -1.65 -27.85
CA ASN A 27 13.99 -0.46 -27.17
C ASN A 27 13.27 0.82 -27.62
N ALA A 28 12.34 1.33 -26.81
CA ALA A 28 11.54 2.53 -27.08
C ALA A 28 12.36 3.82 -27.06
N MET A 29 13.59 3.76 -26.54
CA MET A 29 14.53 4.87 -26.57
C MET A 29 15.23 5.04 -27.91
N THR A 30 15.08 4.06 -28.81
CA THR A 30 15.61 4.15 -30.19
C THR A 30 14.85 5.22 -30.97
N PRO A 31 15.54 6.25 -31.49
CA PRO A 31 14.90 7.26 -32.32
C PRO A 31 14.40 6.68 -33.64
N GLY A 32 13.16 7.03 -34.00
CA GLY A 32 12.51 6.54 -35.21
C GLY A 32 12.08 5.08 -35.13
N CYS A 33 11.83 4.49 -36.29
CA CYS A 33 11.25 3.16 -36.35
C CYS A 33 12.29 2.05 -36.14
N VAL A 34 11.87 0.97 -35.49
CA VAL A 34 12.69 -0.19 -35.17
C VAL A 34 12.24 -1.39 -36.01
N PRO A 35 13.13 -2.04 -36.78
CA PRO A 35 12.77 -3.21 -37.58
C PRO A 35 12.41 -4.40 -36.68
N MET A 36 11.35 -5.12 -37.02
CA MET A 36 10.91 -6.30 -36.26
C MET A 36 11.91 -7.46 -36.38
N ARG A 37 12.52 -7.62 -37.56
CA ARG A 37 13.55 -8.62 -37.81
C ARG A 37 14.79 -8.00 -38.47
N PRO A 38 15.99 -8.57 -38.24
CA PRO A 38 17.21 -8.11 -38.90
C PRO A 38 17.05 -8.09 -40.43
N GLY A 39 17.30 -6.93 -41.05
CA GLY A 39 17.22 -6.77 -42.50
C GLY A 39 15.82 -6.46 -43.05
N GLU A 40 14.77 -6.46 -42.24
CA GLU A 40 13.45 -5.97 -42.66
C GLU A 40 13.43 -4.43 -42.74
N SER A 41 12.78 -3.90 -43.77
CA SER A 41 12.46 -2.47 -43.83
C SER A 41 11.35 -2.17 -42.83
N THR A 42 11.48 -1.08 -42.08
CA THR A 42 10.42 -0.59 -41.18
C THR A 42 9.27 0.09 -41.91
N GLY A 43 9.40 0.32 -43.23
CA GLY A 43 8.48 1.15 -44.00
C GLY A 43 8.60 2.65 -43.71
N CYS A 44 9.38 3.05 -42.71
CA CYS A 44 9.58 4.45 -42.35
C CYS A 44 10.64 5.08 -43.25
N THR A 45 10.24 6.12 -43.99
CA THR A 45 11.13 6.91 -44.86
C THR A 45 11.82 8.06 -44.12
N THR A 46 11.46 8.27 -42.85
CA THR A 46 11.97 9.32 -41.94
C THR A 46 12.09 8.77 -40.51
N PHE A 47 12.56 9.58 -39.56
CA PHE A 47 12.53 9.25 -38.12
C PHE A 47 11.10 9.32 -37.51
N ALA A 48 10.07 9.69 -38.30
CA ALA A 48 8.69 9.73 -37.83
C ALA A 48 8.02 8.36 -37.93
N ALA A 49 6.96 8.16 -37.14
CA ALA A 49 6.05 7.04 -37.32
C ALA A 49 5.41 7.09 -38.71
N PHE A 50 5.14 5.92 -39.32
CA PHE A 50 4.79 5.85 -40.74
C PHE A 50 3.30 6.14 -41.03
N SER A 51 2.41 6.05 -40.04
CA SER A 51 0.98 6.28 -40.30
C SER A 51 0.67 7.77 -40.52
N PRO A 52 -0.15 8.11 -41.52
CA PRO A 52 -0.70 9.47 -41.66
C PRO A 52 -1.54 9.93 -40.46
N THR A 53 -2.04 9.00 -39.64
CA THR A 53 -2.83 9.27 -38.43
C THR A 53 -2.05 8.97 -37.15
N ALA A 54 -0.72 8.94 -37.22
CA ALA A 54 0.13 8.81 -36.05
C ALA A 54 -0.18 9.91 -35.03
N LYS A 55 -0.21 9.56 -33.75
CA LYS A 55 -0.42 10.52 -32.66
C LYS A 55 0.83 11.36 -32.40
N ASN A 56 2.00 10.89 -32.82
CA ASN A 56 3.28 11.58 -32.67
C ASN A 56 4.16 11.35 -33.89
N HIS A 57 4.59 12.44 -34.52
CA HIS A 57 5.49 12.44 -35.67
C HIS A 57 6.94 12.81 -35.32
N GLY A 58 7.27 13.00 -34.04
CA GLY A 58 8.63 13.24 -33.58
C GLY A 58 9.53 12.00 -33.74
N ALA A 59 10.83 12.14 -33.48
CA ALA A 59 11.77 11.02 -33.52
C ALA A 59 11.71 10.14 -32.26
N ASN A 60 11.40 10.73 -31.10
CA ASN A 60 11.35 9.99 -29.83
C ASN A 60 9.94 9.45 -29.57
N ARG A 61 9.87 8.31 -28.88
CA ARG A 61 8.62 7.68 -28.41
C ARG A 61 8.46 7.77 -26.89
N TYR A 62 9.26 8.60 -26.24
CA TYR A 62 9.30 8.79 -24.80
C TYR A 62 9.66 10.23 -24.49
N SER A 63 9.50 10.63 -23.23
CA SER A 63 9.95 11.92 -22.73
C SER A 63 10.53 11.78 -21.32
N TRP A 64 11.25 12.81 -20.88
CA TRP A 64 11.62 12.93 -19.48
C TRP A 64 10.40 13.31 -18.66
N ARG A 65 10.11 12.51 -17.62
CA ARG A 65 9.14 12.87 -16.59
C ARG A 65 9.45 14.30 -16.12
N PRO A 66 8.45 15.20 -15.98
CA PRO A 66 8.64 16.56 -15.52
C PRO A 66 9.54 16.69 -14.29
N ALA A 67 9.35 15.83 -13.29
CA ALA A 67 10.14 15.79 -12.05
C ALA A 67 11.63 15.46 -12.26
N LEU A 68 11.98 14.81 -13.38
CA LEU A 68 13.31 14.29 -13.68
C LEU A 68 14.03 15.06 -14.80
N ARG A 69 13.39 16.06 -15.41
CA ARG A 69 13.97 16.85 -16.52
C ARG A 69 15.32 17.48 -16.19
N ARG A 70 15.60 17.77 -14.91
CA ARG A 70 16.90 18.30 -14.45
C ARG A 70 18.09 17.37 -14.70
N TYR A 71 17.84 16.08 -14.98
CA TYR A 71 18.86 15.08 -15.25
C TYR A 71 19.13 14.85 -16.75
N LYS A 72 18.33 15.44 -17.65
CA LYS A 72 18.38 15.19 -19.09
C LYS A 72 19.80 15.24 -19.70
N ASP A 73 20.58 16.24 -19.31
CA ASP A 73 21.95 16.44 -19.82
C ASP A 73 23.03 15.94 -18.84
N ARG A 74 22.63 15.25 -17.76
CA ARG A 74 23.49 14.78 -16.65
C ARG A 74 23.58 13.26 -16.53
N GLY A 75 22.81 12.51 -17.31
CA GLY A 75 22.72 11.05 -17.25
C GLY A 75 21.45 10.55 -16.56
N MET A 76 21.42 9.28 -16.18
CA MET A 76 20.28 8.70 -15.47
C MET A 76 20.10 9.36 -14.09
N PRO A 77 18.85 9.57 -13.64
CA PRO A 77 18.57 10.12 -12.32
C PRO A 77 18.98 9.13 -11.22
N PRO A 78 19.22 9.60 -9.99
CA PRO A 78 19.24 8.71 -8.82
C PRO A 78 17.93 7.92 -8.72
N LEU A 79 18.01 6.67 -8.27
CA LEU A 79 16.88 5.75 -8.16
C LEU A 79 15.74 6.36 -7.33
N GLU A 80 16.09 7.02 -6.22
CA GLU A 80 15.15 7.62 -5.27
C GLU A 80 14.32 8.72 -5.94
N ALA A 81 14.93 9.47 -6.87
CA ALA A 81 14.22 10.51 -7.61
C ALA A 81 13.20 9.89 -8.58
N ALA A 82 13.54 8.80 -9.26
CA ALA A 82 12.61 8.09 -10.14
C ALA A 82 11.47 7.42 -9.35
N GLN A 83 11.80 6.79 -8.23
CA GLN A 83 10.85 6.21 -7.28
C GLN A 83 9.83 7.23 -6.75
N ALA A 84 10.28 8.45 -6.44
CA ALA A 84 9.40 9.53 -5.99
C ALA A 84 8.43 10.04 -7.07
N ALA A 85 8.75 9.85 -8.35
CA ALA A 85 7.98 10.38 -9.47
C ALA A 85 6.86 9.45 -9.97
N ILE A 86 6.81 8.20 -9.50
CA ILE A 86 5.90 7.17 -10.02
C ILE A 86 4.92 6.75 -8.93
N THR A 87 3.63 6.97 -9.18
CA THR A 87 2.54 6.64 -8.26
C THR A 87 1.45 5.77 -8.89
N GLN A 88 1.41 5.67 -10.21
CA GLN A 88 0.32 4.98 -10.93
C GLN A 88 0.83 3.88 -11.86
N PHE A 89 0.02 2.84 -12.02
CA PHE A 89 0.22 1.76 -12.98
C PHE A 89 -1.03 1.62 -13.86
N VAL A 90 -0.92 1.98 -15.13
CA VAL A 90 -2.05 1.92 -16.08
C VAL A 90 -2.03 0.60 -16.84
N ILE A 91 -3.13 -0.14 -16.77
CA ILE A 91 -3.34 -1.39 -17.50
C ILE A 91 -4.16 -1.11 -18.76
N HIS A 92 -3.63 -1.55 -19.89
CA HIS A 92 -4.24 -1.48 -21.21
C HIS A 92 -4.48 -2.89 -21.74
N HIS A 93 -5.35 -3.01 -22.75
CA HIS A 93 -5.32 -4.14 -23.67
C HIS A 93 -4.94 -3.67 -25.06
N ASP A 94 -4.15 -4.49 -25.74
CA ASP A 94 -3.51 -4.09 -26.99
C ASP A 94 -4.36 -4.31 -28.24
N GLY A 95 -5.58 -4.84 -28.17
CA GLY A 95 -6.43 -5.05 -29.35
C GLY A 95 -5.86 -6.00 -30.42
N LEU A 96 -4.75 -6.70 -30.16
CA LEU A 96 -3.96 -7.45 -31.12
C LEU A 96 -3.74 -8.91 -30.66
N TYR A 97 -3.00 -9.69 -31.46
CA TYR A 97 -2.80 -11.12 -31.21
C TYR A 97 -1.44 -11.49 -30.61
N ASN A 98 -0.44 -10.61 -30.60
CA ASN A 98 0.83 -10.79 -29.88
C ASN A 98 1.52 -9.47 -29.54
N SER A 99 2.52 -9.51 -28.65
CA SER A 99 3.27 -8.32 -28.25
C SER A 99 4.17 -7.75 -29.36
N GLU A 100 4.65 -8.56 -30.31
CA GLU A 100 5.50 -8.09 -31.42
C GLU A 100 4.74 -7.11 -32.32
N LEU A 101 3.50 -7.43 -32.65
CA LEU A 101 2.64 -6.55 -33.42
C LEU A 101 2.22 -5.32 -32.61
N CYS A 102 1.90 -5.48 -31.31
CA CYS A 102 1.61 -4.36 -30.42
C CYS A 102 2.75 -3.34 -30.42
N TRP A 103 3.98 -3.83 -30.25
CA TRP A 103 5.18 -3.02 -30.33
C TRP A 103 5.30 -2.28 -31.67
N HIS A 104 5.11 -2.98 -32.79
CA HIS A 104 5.18 -2.38 -34.10
C HIS A 104 4.14 -1.27 -34.28
N VAL A 105 2.89 -1.51 -33.89
CA VAL A 105 1.82 -0.51 -34.03
C VAL A 105 2.08 0.69 -33.13
N LEU A 106 2.42 0.48 -31.85
CA LEU A 106 2.71 1.59 -30.95
C LEU A 106 3.91 2.40 -31.47
N HIS A 107 5.06 1.77 -31.64
CA HIS A 107 6.33 2.45 -31.89
C HIS A 107 6.46 2.95 -33.33
N ASN A 108 6.21 2.09 -34.33
CA ASN A 108 6.46 2.39 -35.73
C ASN A 108 5.25 3.04 -36.42
N GLU A 109 4.03 2.56 -36.15
CA GLU A 109 2.85 3.07 -36.83
C GLU A 109 2.32 4.36 -36.19
N ARG A 110 2.17 4.38 -34.85
CA ARG A 110 1.42 5.43 -34.14
C ARG A 110 2.28 6.49 -33.47
N GLY A 111 3.57 6.21 -33.26
CA GLY A 111 4.48 7.13 -32.58
C GLY A 111 4.36 7.11 -31.05
N LEU A 112 3.78 6.06 -30.50
CA LEU A 112 3.49 5.84 -29.09
C LEU A 112 4.48 4.85 -28.46
N SER A 113 4.34 4.60 -27.16
CA SER A 113 5.10 3.59 -26.43
C SER A 113 4.36 3.19 -25.16
N CYS A 114 4.74 2.05 -24.59
CA CYS A 114 4.30 1.61 -23.28
C CYS A 114 5.49 1.00 -22.52
N HIS A 115 5.54 1.10 -21.19
CA HIS A 115 6.71 0.62 -20.44
C HIS A 115 6.85 -0.89 -20.52
N PHE A 116 5.72 -1.60 -20.50
CA PHE A 116 5.65 -3.05 -20.56
C PHE A 116 4.67 -3.55 -21.62
N LEU A 117 4.99 -4.71 -22.20
CA LEU A 117 4.07 -5.53 -22.98
C LEU A 117 4.02 -6.92 -22.33
N ILE A 118 2.85 -7.55 -22.25
CA ILE A 118 2.70 -8.93 -21.78
C ILE A 118 1.97 -9.77 -22.83
N ASP A 119 2.67 -10.75 -23.38
CA ASP A 119 2.13 -11.63 -24.41
C ASP A 119 1.17 -12.69 -23.81
N ASN A 120 0.48 -13.43 -24.67
CA ASN A 120 -0.52 -14.43 -24.29
C ASN A 120 0.05 -15.55 -23.41
N ASP A 121 1.33 -15.89 -23.59
CA ASP A 121 2.05 -16.89 -22.81
C ASP A 121 2.62 -16.36 -21.48
N GLY A 122 2.38 -15.08 -21.19
CA GLY A 122 2.85 -14.39 -20.00
C GLY A 122 4.27 -13.83 -20.09
N THR A 123 4.96 -13.92 -21.23
CA THR A 123 6.27 -13.27 -21.37
C THR A 123 6.15 -11.75 -21.24
N ILE A 124 6.98 -11.16 -20.37
CA ILE A 124 7.00 -9.72 -20.13
C ILE A 124 8.13 -9.08 -20.94
N TYR A 125 7.82 -8.02 -21.66
CA TYR A 125 8.79 -7.18 -22.35
C TYR A 125 8.81 -5.80 -21.72
N GLN A 126 9.94 -5.39 -21.13
CA GLN A 126 10.17 -4.00 -20.75
C GLN A 126 10.78 -3.24 -21.91
N THR A 127 10.05 -2.27 -22.45
CA THR A 127 10.48 -1.53 -23.65
C THR A 127 11.15 -0.19 -23.33
N LEU A 128 10.92 0.33 -22.12
CA LEU A 128 11.39 1.64 -21.68
C LEU A 128 11.83 1.61 -20.21
N ASP A 129 12.90 2.34 -19.88
CA ASP A 129 13.31 2.58 -18.49
C ASP A 129 12.25 3.43 -17.77
N LEU A 130 11.89 3.06 -16.55
CA LEU A 130 10.85 3.74 -15.78
C LEU A 130 11.21 5.20 -15.40
N ALA A 131 12.48 5.61 -15.53
CA ALA A 131 12.87 7.02 -15.40
C ALA A 131 12.24 7.93 -16.47
N PHE A 132 11.80 7.38 -17.59
CA PHE A 132 11.10 8.10 -18.64
C PHE A 132 9.59 7.94 -18.52
N GLU A 133 8.85 8.86 -19.12
CA GLU A 133 7.42 8.69 -19.37
C GLU A 133 7.23 8.09 -20.78
N ALA A 134 6.50 6.97 -20.86
CA ALA A 134 5.98 6.42 -22.10
C ALA A 134 4.77 7.23 -22.60
N PHE A 135 4.39 7.07 -23.86
CA PHE A 135 3.24 7.77 -24.46
C PHE A 135 2.02 6.84 -24.55
N HIS A 136 1.39 6.56 -23.41
CA HIS A 136 0.28 5.60 -23.32
C HIS A 136 -1.02 6.21 -22.76
N ALA A 137 -0.93 7.15 -21.82
CA ALA A 137 -2.04 7.67 -21.03
C ALA A 137 -2.16 9.22 -21.08
N SER A 138 -1.72 9.85 -22.17
CA SER A 138 -1.85 11.31 -22.40
C SER A 138 -1.28 12.15 -21.24
N GLU A 139 -2.10 12.95 -20.56
CA GLU A 139 -1.68 13.85 -19.49
C GLU A 139 -1.31 13.13 -18.18
N PHE A 140 -1.60 11.82 -18.07
CA PHE A 140 -1.23 10.97 -16.93
C PHE A 140 0.12 10.26 -17.11
N ASN A 141 0.75 10.37 -18.29
CA ASN A 141 2.10 9.83 -18.55
C ASN A 141 3.14 10.25 -17.47
N PRO A 142 3.18 11.51 -16.98
CA PRO A 142 4.19 11.97 -16.03
C PRO A 142 4.35 11.15 -14.75
N MET A 143 3.24 10.63 -14.20
CA MET A 143 3.21 9.94 -12.91
C MET A 143 2.95 8.43 -13.02
N SER A 144 2.67 7.95 -14.23
CA SER A 144 2.32 6.56 -14.47
C SER A 144 3.41 5.77 -15.18
N ILE A 145 3.38 4.47 -14.93
CA ILE A 145 3.92 3.46 -15.83
C ILE A 145 2.75 2.72 -16.48
N GLY A 146 2.98 2.10 -17.63
CA GLY A 146 1.92 1.51 -18.46
C GLY A 146 2.28 0.09 -18.86
N VAL A 147 1.27 -0.77 -18.96
CA VAL A 147 1.38 -2.11 -19.55
C VAL A 147 0.31 -2.34 -20.60
N GLU A 148 0.71 -2.93 -21.73
CA GLU A 148 -0.19 -3.48 -22.73
C GLU A 148 -0.31 -4.99 -22.54
N LEU A 149 -1.52 -5.47 -22.28
CA LEU A 149 -1.81 -6.90 -22.22
C LEU A 149 -2.31 -7.36 -23.59
N CYS A 150 -1.70 -8.43 -24.13
CA CYS A 150 -2.15 -9.01 -25.39
C CYS A 150 -3.59 -9.51 -25.32
N ASN A 151 -4.52 -8.76 -25.90
CA ASN A 151 -5.94 -9.01 -25.81
C ASN A 151 -6.73 -8.23 -26.88
N ARG A 152 -7.43 -8.94 -27.76
CA ARG A 152 -8.29 -8.36 -28.81
C ARG A 152 -9.40 -7.45 -28.27
N GLY A 153 -9.83 -7.65 -27.03
CA GLY A 153 -10.89 -6.85 -26.42
C GLY A 153 -12.27 -7.35 -26.83
N ASP A 154 -12.89 -6.74 -27.84
CA ASP A 154 -14.32 -6.90 -28.15
C ASP A 154 -14.63 -8.26 -28.82
N ALA A 155 -15.09 -9.22 -28.01
CA ALA A 155 -15.48 -10.54 -28.45
C ALA A 155 -16.87 -10.57 -29.11
N LYS A 156 -17.66 -9.50 -29.02
CA LYS A 156 -18.92 -9.40 -29.78
C LYS A 156 -18.63 -9.10 -31.24
N LYS A 157 -17.73 -8.15 -31.47
CA LYS A 157 -17.28 -7.74 -32.80
C LYS A 157 -16.45 -8.84 -33.48
N GLU A 158 -15.61 -9.54 -32.72
CA GLU A 158 -14.64 -10.51 -33.24
C GLU A 158 -14.69 -11.86 -32.51
N PRO A 159 -15.81 -12.61 -32.51
CA PRO A 159 -16.06 -13.74 -31.60
C PRO A 159 -15.10 -14.92 -31.72
N ASN A 160 -14.47 -15.13 -32.88
CA ASN A 160 -13.56 -16.25 -33.13
C ASN A 160 -12.13 -15.76 -33.42
N TYR A 161 -11.72 -14.63 -32.87
CA TYR A 161 -10.42 -14.02 -33.18
C TYR A 161 -9.26 -14.98 -32.91
N TYR A 162 -9.19 -15.53 -31.70
CA TYR A 162 -8.10 -16.41 -31.27
C TYR A 162 -8.11 -17.80 -31.90
N GLU A 163 -9.24 -18.26 -32.43
CA GLU A 163 -9.30 -19.52 -33.20
C GLU A 163 -8.56 -19.40 -34.54
N ARG A 164 -8.45 -18.19 -35.06
CA ARG A 164 -7.73 -17.89 -36.31
C ARG A 164 -6.23 -17.65 -36.10
N VAL A 165 -5.79 -17.47 -34.85
CA VAL A 165 -4.37 -17.27 -34.54
C VAL A 165 -3.68 -18.64 -34.53
N LYS A 166 -2.76 -18.85 -35.47
CA LYS A 166 -2.08 -20.14 -35.64
C LYS A 166 -1.41 -20.58 -34.33
N GLY A 167 -1.64 -21.84 -33.95
CA GLY A 167 -1.03 -22.44 -32.77
C GLY A 167 -1.57 -21.95 -31.41
N TYR A 168 -2.46 -20.95 -31.38
CA TYR A 168 -2.99 -20.39 -30.13
C TYR A 168 -3.77 -21.45 -29.34
N ILE A 169 -4.80 -22.04 -29.95
CA ILE A 169 -5.71 -22.99 -29.27
C ILE A 169 -4.96 -24.23 -28.80
N SER A 170 -4.01 -24.74 -29.59
CA SER A 170 -3.20 -25.91 -29.20
C SER A 170 -2.27 -25.62 -28.02
N SER A 171 -1.83 -24.36 -27.86
CA SER A 171 -0.86 -23.98 -26.83
C SER A 171 -1.52 -23.51 -25.53
N LEU A 172 -2.62 -22.75 -25.63
CA LEU A 172 -3.24 -22.05 -24.50
C LEU A 172 -4.71 -22.43 -24.28
N GLY A 173 -5.33 -23.19 -25.19
CA GLY A 173 -6.75 -23.47 -25.18
C GLY A 173 -7.60 -22.28 -25.66
N PRO A 174 -8.94 -22.39 -25.61
CA PRO A 174 -9.83 -21.29 -25.99
C PRO A 174 -9.67 -20.09 -25.07
N ARG A 175 -9.68 -18.87 -25.65
CA ARG A 175 -9.65 -17.62 -24.88
C ARG A 175 -10.96 -17.48 -24.10
N PRO A 176 -10.94 -17.31 -22.76
CA PRO A 176 -12.16 -17.06 -22.00
C PRO A 176 -12.81 -15.74 -22.45
N ILE A 177 -14.14 -15.70 -22.42
CA ILE A 177 -14.94 -14.51 -22.71
C ILE A 177 -15.74 -14.18 -21.46
N LYS A 178 -15.75 -12.91 -21.07
CA LYS A 178 -16.39 -12.41 -19.87
C LYS A 178 -17.20 -11.16 -20.21
N PRO A 179 -18.52 -11.15 -19.96
CA PRO A 179 -19.30 -9.92 -20.00
C PRO A 179 -18.84 -8.96 -18.89
N CYS A 180 -18.69 -7.69 -19.22
CA CYS A 180 -18.38 -6.62 -18.26
C CYS A 180 -19.23 -5.37 -18.53
N GLN A 181 -19.15 -4.41 -17.62
CA GLN A 181 -19.76 -3.10 -17.81
C GLN A 181 -18.70 -2.02 -17.59
N VAL A 182 -18.50 -1.14 -18.57
CA VAL A 182 -17.57 -0.01 -18.47
C VAL A 182 -18.29 1.26 -18.90
N HIS A 183 -18.23 2.31 -18.07
CA HIS A 183 -18.99 3.57 -18.29
C HIS A 183 -20.47 3.35 -18.59
N GLY A 184 -21.08 2.34 -17.95
CA GLY A 184 -22.48 1.95 -18.17
C GLY A 184 -22.73 1.06 -19.41
N SER A 185 -21.77 0.93 -20.33
CA SER A 185 -21.87 0.10 -21.53
C SER A 185 -21.63 -1.36 -21.20
N LYS A 186 -22.55 -2.25 -21.61
CA LYS A 186 -22.43 -3.71 -21.44
C LYS A 186 -21.65 -4.32 -22.61
N ILE A 187 -20.50 -4.91 -22.33
CA ILE A 187 -19.53 -5.35 -23.34
C ILE A 187 -19.28 -6.86 -23.19
N LEU A 188 -19.18 -7.57 -24.30
CA LEU A 188 -18.67 -8.94 -24.32
C LEU A 188 -17.18 -8.87 -24.66
N ALA A 189 -16.33 -9.11 -23.67
CA ALA A 189 -14.90 -8.97 -23.83
C ALA A 189 -14.17 -10.30 -23.71
N TYR A 190 -13.07 -10.46 -24.42
CA TYR A 190 -12.09 -11.49 -24.11
C TYR A 190 -11.45 -11.20 -22.74
N ASP A 191 -11.46 -12.19 -21.85
CA ASP A 191 -10.69 -12.13 -20.60
C ASP A 191 -9.20 -12.36 -20.91
N PHE A 192 -8.35 -12.28 -19.90
CA PHE A 192 -6.90 -12.50 -20.03
C PHE A 192 -6.53 -13.96 -19.75
N THR A 193 -5.39 -14.42 -20.27
CA THR A 193 -4.91 -15.78 -19.98
C THR A 193 -4.45 -15.89 -18.52
N LYS A 194 -4.44 -17.11 -17.98
CA LYS A 194 -3.88 -17.35 -16.65
C LYS A 194 -2.41 -16.88 -16.58
N GLN A 195 -1.66 -17.13 -17.64
CA GLN A 195 -0.25 -16.76 -17.76
C GLN A 195 -0.04 -15.24 -17.71
N GLN A 196 -0.94 -14.46 -18.32
CA GLN A 196 -0.92 -13.00 -18.22
C GLN A 196 -1.19 -12.51 -16.79
N TYR A 197 -2.18 -13.09 -16.11
CA TYR A 197 -2.44 -12.77 -14.71
C TYR A 197 -1.26 -13.14 -13.80
N ASP A 198 -0.65 -14.31 -14.00
CA ASP A 198 0.54 -14.75 -13.25
C ASP A 198 1.72 -13.79 -13.49
N ALA A 199 1.99 -13.44 -14.75
CA ALA A 199 3.04 -12.51 -15.15
C ALA A 199 2.86 -11.12 -14.51
N LEU A 200 1.65 -10.57 -14.57
CA LEU A 200 1.35 -9.27 -14.00
C LEU A 200 1.48 -9.27 -12.46
N LYS A 201 1.15 -10.38 -11.79
CA LYS A 201 1.37 -10.54 -10.35
C LYS A 201 2.86 -10.54 -10.00
N GLU A 202 3.69 -11.26 -10.76
CA GLU A 202 5.14 -11.26 -10.56
C GLU A 202 5.75 -9.87 -10.83
N LEU A 203 5.29 -9.18 -11.88
CA LEU A 203 5.69 -7.81 -12.15
C LEU A 203 5.32 -6.87 -10.98
N ALA A 204 4.08 -6.96 -10.48
CA ALA A 204 3.62 -6.13 -9.37
C ALA A 204 4.39 -6.38 -8.07
N LYS A 205 4.77 -7.62 -7.76
CA LYS A 205 5.63 -7.95 -6.61
C LYS A 205 7.01 -7.29 -6.71
N VAL A 206 7.60 -7.29 -7.91
CA VAL A 206 8.91 -6.64 -8.15
C VAL A 206 8.75 -5.12 -8.08
N LEU A 207 7.70 -4.56 -8.68
CA LEU A 207 7.41 -3.12 -8.64
C LEU A 207 7.13 -2.62 -7.23
N GLN A 208 6.45 -3.37 -6.36
CA GLN A 208 6.30 -3.01 -4.95
C GLN A 208 7.65 -2.85 -4.24
N ARG A 209 8.65 -3.68 -4.58
CA ARG A 209 10.01 -3.55 -4.04
C ARG A 209 10.73 -2.35 -4.66
N ALA A 210 10.53 -2.13 -5.95
CA ALA A 210 11.23 -1.10 -6.70
C ALA A 210 10.64 0.31 -6.56
N LEU A 211 9.34 0.46 -6.25
CA LEU A 211 8.58 1.71 -6.29
C LEU A 211 7.78 1.91 -4.98
N PRO A 212 8.33 2.61 -3.97
CA PRO A 212 7.70 2.76 -2.66
C PRO A 212 6.38 3.54 -2.64
N ASN A 213 6.09 4.30 -3.70
CA ASN A 213 4.88 5.13 -3.80
C ASN A 213 3.81 4.56 -4.76
N LEU A 214 3.97 3.30 -5.20
CA LEU A 214 2.98 2.56 -5.97
C LEU A 214 2.32 1.48 -5.09
N PRO A 215 1.24 1.80 -4.36
CA PRO A 215 0.57 0.83 -3.51
C PRO A 215 -0.21 -0.21 -4.32
N ILE A 216 -0.48 -1.37 -3.72
CA ILE A 216 -1.40 -2.37 -4.28
C ILE A 216 -2.83 -1.96 -3.98
N GLU A 217 -3.29 -0.94 -4.67
CA GLU A 217 -4.66 -0.43 -4.56
C GLU A 217 -5.31 -0.31 -5.93
N TYR A 218 -6.64 -0.24 -5.92
CA TYR A 218 -7.45 -0.03 -7.11
C TYR A 218 -8.59 0.99 -6.83
N PRO A 219 -9.10 1.71 -7.84
CA PRO A 219 -10.22 2.63 -7.68
C PRO A 219 -11.49 1.90 -7.23
N GLN A 220 -12.19 2.47 -6.25
CA GLN A 220 -13.39 1.88 -5.65
C GLN A 220 -14.57 2.84 -5.73
N ASP A 221 -15.75 2.32 -6.07
CA ASP A 221 -17.01 3.08 -5.98
C ASP A 221 -17.52 3.12 -4.53
N ALA A 222 -17.24 2.06 -3.76
CA ALA A 222 -17.53 1.91 -2.35
C ALA A 222 -16.48 0.96 -1.73
N PRO A 223 -16.27 0.94 -0.40
CA PRO A 223 -15.28 0.09 0.25
C PRO A 223 -15.34 -1.39 -0.20
N GLY A 224 -14.28 -1.87 -0.85
CA GLY A 224 -14.20 -3.23 -1.38
C GLY A 224 -14.97 -3.49 -2.68
N LYS A 225 -15.54 -2.46 -3.32
CA LYS A 225 -16.24 -2.54 -4.61
C LYS A 225 -15.47 -1.76 -5.67
N GLN A 226 -14.91 -2.47 -6.65
CA GLN A 226 -14.15 -1.84 -7.74
C GLN A 226 -14.99 -0.86 -8.54
N SER A 227 -14.35 0.20 -9.02
CA SER A 227 -14.93 1.13 -9.97
C SER A 227 -14.86 0.58 -11.40
N TRP A 228 -15.93 0.84 -12.16
CA TRP A 228 -16.05 0.53 -13.58
C TRP A 228 -16.14 1.80 -14.44
N GLY A 229 -15.81 2.94 -13.85
CA GLY A 229 -15.90 4.26 -14.45
C GLY A 229 -14.64 5.08 -14.22
N LEU A 230 -14.77 6.41 -14.27
CA LEU A 230 -13.66 7.31 -13.95
C LEU A 230 -13.26 7.15 -12.48
N ALA A 231 -11.95 7.10 -12.21
CA ALA A 231 -11.47 7.12 -10.83
C ALA A 231 -11.71 8.51 -10.22
N PRO A 232 -12.22 8.59 -8.97
CA PRO A 232 -12.29 9.85 -8.24
C PRO A 232 -10.88 10.36 -7.99
N ASN A 233 -10.68 11.68 -8.11
CA ASN A 233 -9.40 12.35 -7.82
C ASN A 233 -8.19 11.69 -8.50
N VAL A 234 -8.36 11.25 -9.74
CA VAL A 234 -7.37 10.46 -10.49
C VAL A 234 -5.96 11.06 -10.53
N TRP A 235 -5.81 12.38 -10.39
CA TRP A 235 -4.50 13.06 -10.32
C TRP A 235 -3.72 12.79 -9.01
N SER A 236 -4.42 12.61 -7.90
CA SER A 236 -3.82 12.30 -6.60
C SER A 236 -3.90 10.82 -6.25
N TYR A 237 -4.55 10.01 -7.10
CA TYR A 237 -4.64 8.57 -6.93
C TYR A 237 -3.26 7.90 -7.09
N ALA A 238 -3.00 6.88 -6.27
CA ALA A 238 -1.83 6.02 -6.38
C ALA A 238 -2.28 4.55 -6.36
N GLY A 239 -1.78 3.75 -7.30
CA GLY A 239 -2.18 2.34 -7.44
C GLY A 239 -2.36 1.88 -8.89
N TYR A 240 -3.10 0.79 -9.07
CA TYR A 240 -3.34 0.12 -10.35
C TYR A 240 -4.68 0.53 -10.92
N ILE A 241 -4.65 1.06 -12.14
CA ILE A 241 -5.81 1.62 -12.81
C ILE A 241 -5.91 1.12 -14.25
N GLY A 242 -7.12 0.90 -14.74
CA GLY A 242 -7.39 0.81 -16.17
C GLY A 242 -7.41 2.17 -16.87
N HIS A 243 -7.18 2.19 -18.18
CA HIS A 243 -7.27 3.41 -19.00
C HIS A 243 -8.67 4.03 -18.95
N TYR A 244 -9.73 3.22 -18.83
CA TYR A 244 -11.09 3.69 -18.63
C TYR A 244 -11.27 4.51 -17.33
N HIS A 245 -10.41 4.33 -16.32
CA HIS A 245 -10.46 5.17 -15.12
C HIS A 245 -9.97 6.59 -15.37
N LEU A 246 -9.21 6.82 -16.44
CA LEU A 246 -8.64 8.11 -16.79
C LEU A 246 -9.58 8.92 -17.69
N THR A 247 -10.36 8.26 -18.54
CA THR A 247 -11.17 8.94 -19.56
C THR A 247 -12.35 8.09 -20.03
N THR A 248 -13.48 8.74 -20.31
CA THR A 248 -14.70 8.08 -20.83
C THR A 248 -14.62 7.66 -22.29
N ARG A 249 -13.53 8.02 -22.99
CA ARG A 249 -13.29 7.63 -24.39
C ARG A 249 -12.66 6.25 -24.53
N LYS A 250 -12.29 5.64 -23.41
CA LYS A 250 -11.54 4.39 -23.33
C LYS A 250 -12.34 3.36 -22.56
N TRP A 251 -12.05 2.10 -22.83
CA TRP A 251 -12.71 0.98 -22.17
C TRP A 251 -11.73 -0.10 -21.72
N ASP A 252 -10.47 0.01 -22.14
CA ASP A 252 -9.38 -0.87 -21.74
C ASP A 252 -9.02 -0.69 -20.26
N PRO A 253 -8.72 -1.79 -19.53
CA PRO A 253 -8.47 -3.15 -20.00
C PRO A 253 -9.73 -4.05 -20.01
N GLY A 254 -10.93 -3.48 -20.15
CA GLY A 254 -12.17 -4.25 -20.27
C GLY A 254 -12.49 -5.04 -18.98
N PRO A 255 -12.56 -6.39 -19.01
CA PRO A 255 -13.11 -7.20 -17.92
C PRO A 255 -12.13 -7.48 -16.77
N PHE A 256 -10.99 -6.80 -16.72
CA PHE A 256 -9.93 -7.01 -15.72
C PHE A 256 -10.46 -6.81 -14.31
N ASP A 257 -10.18 -7.78 -13.43
CA ASP A 257 -10.65 -7.77 -12.04
C ASP A 257 -9.59 -7.15 -11.11
N PHE A 258 -9.61 -5.83 -10.98
CA PHE A 258 -8.66 -5.09 -10.15
C PHE A 258 -8.77 -5.47 -8.68
N LYS A 259 -10.00 -5.70 -8.20
CA LYS A 259 -10.27 -6.13 -6.83
C LYS A 259 -9.55 -7.44 -6.54
N LYS A 260 -9.81 -8.47 -7.35
CA LYS A 260 -9.18 -9.77 -7.17
C LYS A 260 -7.67 -9.68 -7.29
N PHE A 261 -7.16 -8.96 -8.29
CA PHE A 261 -5.73 -8.79 -8.50
C PHE A 261 -5.03 -8.19 -7.26
N CYS A 262 -5.56 -7.11 -6.72
CA CYS A 262 -4.98 -6.45 -5.55
C CYS A 262 -5.18 -7.26 -4.26
N GLU A 263 -6.33 -7.92 -4.06
CA GLU A 263 -6.57 -8.78 -2.90
C GLU A 263 -5.65 -10.00 -2.86
N ASP A 264 -5.41 -10.65 -4.01
CA ASP A 264 -4.48 -11.77 -4.13
C ASP A 264 -3.04 -11.36 -3.75
N LEU A 265 -2.67 -10.08 -3.92
CA LEU A 265 -1.34 -9.52 -3.61
C LEU A 265 -1.23 -8.92 -2.21
N ARG A 266 -2.33 -8.45 -1.61
CA ARG A 266 -2.33 -7.80 -0.28
C ARG A 266 -2.28 -8.79 0.88
N GLY A 267 -2.49 -10.09 0.65
CA GLY A 267 -2.47 -11.11 1.69
C GLY A 267 -3.80 -11.19 2.46
N SER A 268 -3.73 -11.52 3.75
CA SER A 268 -4.91 -11.92 4.54
C SER A 268 -5.22 -10.94 5.66
N ARG A 269 -6.38 -10.27 5.59
CA ARG A 269 -6.89 -9.35 6.62
C ARG A 269 -6.94 -10.06 7.98
N CYS A 270 -6.26 -9.51 8.97
CA CYS A 270 -6.17 -10.09 10.31
C CYS A 270 -6.14 -9.02 11.40
N PHE A 271 -6.30 -9.45 12.65
CA PHE A 271 -6.00 -8.64 13.83
C PHE A 271 -4.49 -8.68 14.15
N PRO A 272 -3.95 -7.81 15.04
CA PRO A 272 -2.51 -7.77 15.30
C PRO A 272 -1.98 -8.96 16.11
N LEU A 273 -2.83 -9.68 16.84
CA LEU A 273 -2.45 -10.85 17.65
C LEU A 273 -3.67 -11.72 17.97
N TRP A 274 -3.47 -12.86 18.64
CA TRP A 274 -4.58 -13.70 19.11
C TRP A 274 -5.01 -13.28 20.52
N THR A 275 -6.28 -12.89 20.67
CA THR A 275 -6.90 -12.71 21.99
C THR A 275 -7.65 -13.98 22.38
N GLY A 276 -7.06 -14.81 23.25
CA GLY A 276 -7.72 -16.00 23.79
C GLY A 276 -7.03 -17.33 23.45
N ALA A 277 -7.78 -18.28 22.89
CA ALA A 277 -7.28 -19.64 22.65
C ALA A 277 -6.04 -19.63 21.75
N LYS A 278 -5.09 -20.52 22.06
CA LYS A 278 -3.87 -20.69 21.28
C LYS A 278 -4.21 -21.11 19.85
N PRO A 279 -3.49 -20.59 18.85
CA PRO A 279 -3.71 -21.00 17.48
C PRO A 279 -3.37 -22.48 17.27
N ASP A 280 -4.05 -23.11 16.32
CA ASP A 280 -3.81 -24.51 15.93
C ASP A 280 -2.43 -24.74 15.29
N SER A 281 -1.77 -23.67 14.83
CA SER A 281 -0.43 -23.67 14.26
C SER A 281 0.33 -22.39 14.62
N PRO A 282 1.67 -22.43 14.79
CA PRO A 282 2.50 -21.23 14.98
C PRO A 282 2.37 -20.18 13.87
N THR A 283 1.94 -20.58 12.67
CA THR A 283 1.73 -19.71 11.50
C THR A 283 0.28 -19.28 11.30
N ALA A 284 -0.66 -19.73 12.15
CA ALA A 284 -2.06 -19.38 11.98
C ALA A 284 -2.28 -17.88 12.26
N LYS A 285 -2.93 -17.21 11.31
CA LYS A 285 -3.24 -15.78 11.38
C LYS A 285 -4.58 -15.56 12.11
N PRO A 286 -4.71 -14.52 12.96
CA PRO A 286 -5.98 -14.14 13.57
C PRO A 286 -6.87 -13.43 12.54
N LEU A 287 -7.40 -14.17 11.56
CA LEU A 287 -8.15 -13.63 10.42
C LEU A 287 -9.36 -12.81 10.86
N VAL A 288 -9.64 -11.74 10.12
CA VAL A 288 -10.87 -10.96 10.25
C VAL A 288 -12.04 -11.79 9.71
N PRO A 289 -13.14 -11.97 10.48
CA PRO A 289 -14.35 -12.63 9.98
C PRO A 289 -15.04 -11.82 8.89
N GLU A 290 -15.69 -12.49 7.94
CA GLU A 290 -16.55 -11.87 6.91
C GLU A 290 -18.00 -11.64 7.39
N ASP A 291 -18.28 -11.91 8.68
CA ASP A 291 -19.57 -11.79 9.32
C ASP A 291 -19.53 -10.70 10.40
N LEU A 292 -20.54 -9.82 10.42
CA LEU A 292 -20.56 -8.64 11.29
C LEU A 292 -20.66 -9.00 12.78
N ASP A 293 -21.48 -9.99 13.14
CA ASP A 293 -21.64 -10.40 14.54
C ASP A 293 -20.34 -11.04 15.06
N LEU A 294 -19.67 -11.84 14.23
CA LEU A 294 -18.37 -12.42 14.56
C LEU A 294 -17.26 -11.35 14.62
N LEU A 295 -17.28 -10.36 13.74
CA LEU A 295 -16.36 -9.22 13.78
C LEU A 295 -16.53 -8.44 15.08
N ASP A 296 -17.77 -8.14 15.48
CA ASP A 296 -18.09 -7.47 16.73
C ASP A 296 -17.60 -8.26 17.94
N LYS A 297 -17.91 -9.56 17.99
CA LYS A 297 -17.45 -10.45 19.07
C LYS A 297 -15.93 -10.52 19.16
N ARG A 298 -15.24 -10.57 18.02
CA ARG A 298 -13.76 -10.55 17.97
C ARG A 298 -13.21 -9.23 18.48
N THR A 299 -13.77 -8.11 18.05
CA THR A 299 -13.34 -6.77 18.48
C THR A 299 -13.56 -6.56 19.98
N GLU A 300 -14.69 -7.00 20.52
CA GLU A 300 -14.97 -6.92 21.97
C GLU A 300 -13.97 -7.72 22.82
N ALA A 301 -13.40 -8.81 22.28
CA ALA A 301 -12.33 -9.53 22.98
C ALA A 301 -11.05 -8.70 23.13
N PHE A 302 -10.73 -7.83 22.16
CA PHE A 302 -9.60 -6.89 22.24
C PHE A 302 -9.88 -5.75 23.21
N TYR A 303 -11.08 -5.16 23.16
CA TYR A 303 -11.46 -4.13 24.12
C TYR A 303 -11.40 -4.68 25.55
N THR A 304 -11.95 -5.88 25.77
CA THR A 304 -11.86 -6.57 27.06
C THR A 304 -10.40 -6.83 27.47
N ALA A 305 -9.53 -7.21 26.54
CA ALA A 305 -8.12 -7.46 26.83
C ALA A 305 -7.41 -6.20 27.30
N ASN A 306 -7.63 -5.05 26.65
CA ASN A 306 -7.06 -3.77 27.10
C ASN A 306 -7.75 -3.27 28.38
N GLU A 307 -9.05 -3.03 28.32
CA GLU A 307 -9.81 -2.29 29.34
C GLU A 307 -10.02 -3.05 30.67
N GLN A 308 -9.94 -4.38 30.67
CA GLN A 308 -10.18 -5.19 31.88
C GLN A 308 -8.98 -6.03 32.32
N ARG A 309 -8.04 -6.33 31.42
CA ARG A 309 -6.90 -7.22 31.71
C ARG A 309 -5.56 -6.51 31.65
N ALA A 310 -5.43 -5.42 30.89
CA ALA A 310 -4.22 -4.62 30.92
C ALA A 310 -4.17 -3.84 32.23
N GLU A 311 -2.96 -3.66 32.75
CA GLU A 311 -2.71 -2.93 34.00
C GLU A 311 -2.50 -1.42 33.77
N GLY A 312 -2.68 -0.95 32.52
CA GLY A 312 -2.50 0.42 32.02
C GLY A 312 -2.48 0.47 30.48
N GLY A 313 -2.14 1.64 29.90
CA GLY A 313 -2.00 1.83 28.46
C GLY A 313 -3.32 1.89 27.70
N PHE A 314 -4.12 2.93 27.98
CA PHE A 314 -5.44 3.16 27.40
C PHE A 314 -5.43 4.33 26.42
N PHE A 315 -6.17 4.20 25.32
CA PHE A 315 -6.42 5.31 24.42
C PHE A 315 -7.58 6.18 24.93
N PRO A 316 -7.53 7.53 24.85
CA PRO A 316 -6.41 8.34 24.34
C PRO A 316 -5.47 8.84 25.45
N VAL A 317 -5.71 8.49 26.72
CA VAL A 317 -4.92 8.94 27.86
C VAL A 317 -4.54 7.74 28.72
N GLY A 318 -3.24 7.61 28.99
CA GLY A 318 -2.68 6.49 29.73
C GLY A 318 -2.10 6.95 31.06
N PRO A 319 -2.15 6.12 32.13
CA PRO A 319 -1.52 6.50 33.37
C PRO A 319 -0.01 6.41 33.22
N TRP A 320 0.68 7.53 33.34
CA TRP A 320 2.03 7.56 33.88
C TRP A 320 1.98 8.26 35.25
N GLY A 321 1.92 7.47 36.32
CA GLY A 321 1.54 7.98 37.65
C GLY A 321 0.09 8.45 37.66
N ASP A 322 -0.16 9.66 38.17
CA ASP A 322 -1.47 10.32 38.18
C ASP A 322 -1.65 11.32 37.01
N SER A 323 -0.79 11.26 35.99
CA SER A 323 -0.77 12.26 34.92
C SER A 323 -1.75 11.98 33.78
N ARG A 324 -2.15 13.06 33.10
CA ARG A 324 -3.02 13.09 31.91
C ARG A 324 -2.24 12.93 30.61
N LEU A 325 -1.23 12.05 30.59
CA LEU A 325 -0.37 11.88 29.42
C LEU A 325 -1.18 11.38 28.22
N TRP A 326 -1.02 12.02 27.06
CA TRP A 326 -1.56 11.50 25.82
C TRP A 326 -0.95 10.12 25.53
N HIS A 327 -1.80 9.18 25.16
CA HIS A 327 -1.41 7.81 24.82
C HIS A 327 -2.06 7.44 23.49
N GLY A 328 -1.24 7.33 22.45
CA GLY A 328 -1.71 7.20 21.07
C GLY A 328 -2.31 5.83 20.74
N GLY A 329 -1.98 4.83 21.56
CA GLY A 329 -2.31 3.43 21.31
C GLY A 329 -3.02 2.73 22.46
N VAL A 330 -2.98 1.40 22.41
CA VAL A 330 -3.51 0.52 23.46
C VAL A 330 -2.51 -0.58 23.79
N HIS A 331 -2.48 -0.98 25.05
CA HIS A 331 -1.72 -2.14 25.50
C HIS A 331 -2.57 -3.42 25.44
N LEU A 332 -2.10 -4.40 24.67
CA LEU A 332 -2.76 -5.68 24.46
C LEU A 332 -1.97 -6.80 25.16
N PRO A 333 -2.48 -7.35 26.28
CA PRO A 333 -1.81 -8.45 26.97
C PRO A 333 -1.88 -9.74 26.15
N GLY A 334 -0.85 -10.58 26.30
CA GLY A 334 -0.78 -11.87 25.61
C GLY A 334 0.28 -12.80 26.17
N ASP A 335 0.64 -13.82 25.39
CA ASP A 335 1.72 -14.74 25.73
C ASP A 335 3.07 -14.18 25.27
N LEU A 336 4.11 -14.34 26.09
CA LEU A 336 5.47 -13.99 25.69
C LEU A 336 5.85 -14.76 24.41
N LYS A 337 6.44 -14.04 23.45
CA LYS A 337 6.82 -14.54 22.12
C LYS A 337 5.68 -14.98 21.20
N GLN A 338 4.41 -14.67 21.50
CA GLN A 338 3.35 -14.86 20.51
C GLN A 338 3.67 -14.01 19.25
N PRO A 339 3.36 -14.51 18.04
CA PRO A 339 3.56 -13.74 16.82
C PRO A 339 2.64 -12.51 16.77
N ILE A 340 3.21 -11.39 16.32
CA ILE A 340 2.51 -10.13 16.07
C ILE A 340 2.39 -9.95 14.56
N PHE A 341 1.19 -9.67 14.08
CA PHE A 341 0.85 -9.61 12.66
C PHE A 341 0.52 -8.19 12.23
N SER A 342 0.84 -7.84 10.97
CA SER A 342 0.35 -6.60 10.35
C SER A 342 -1.10 -6.76 9.89
N PRO A 343 -2.09 -6.00 10.39
CA PRO A 343 -3.47 -6.06 9.90
C PRO A 343 -3.62 -5.64 8.44
N PHE A 344 -2.71 -4.80 7.93
CA PHE A 344 -2.78 -4.21 6.59
C PHE A 344 -1.52 -4.50 5.78
N ALA A 345 -1.65 -4.56 4.46
CA ALA A 345 -0.49 -4.53 3.55
C ALA A 345 0.13 -3.13 3.56
N GLY A 346 1.42 -3.04 3.32
CA GLY A 346 2.12 -1.75 3.40
C GLY A 346 3.63 -1.93 3.36
N ARG A 347 4.34 -1.12 4.13
CA ARG A 347 5.80 -1.13 4.18
C ARG A 347 6.28 -0.99 5.62
N ILE A 348 7.32 -1.73 6.01
CA ILE A 348 8.08 -1.38 7.20
C ILE A 348 8.97 -0.20 6.83
N VAL A 349 8.86 0.88 7.61
CA VAL A 349 9.57 2.15 7.36
C VAL A 349 10.62 2.45 8.44
N ALA A 350 10.45 1.90 9.64
CA ALA A 350 11.44 1.96 10.69
C ALA A 350 11.30 0.76 11.63
N ALA A 351 12.42 0.36 12.25
CA ALA A 351 12.38 -0.61 13.35
C ALA A 351 13.54 -0.38 14.32
N ARG A 352 13.39 -0.88 15.54
CA ARG A 352 14.46 -0.99 16.54
C ARG A 352 14.48 -2.41 17.07
N MET A 353 15.66 -3.02 17.08
CA MET A 353 15.90 -4.34 17.65
C MET A 353 17.16 -4.31 18.53
N GLY A 354 17.01 -4.71 19.79
CA GLY A 354 18.04 -4.62 20.81
C GLY A 354 17.58 -5.11 22.17
N LYS A 355 18.41 -4.80 23.18
CA LYS A 355 18.17 -5.22 24.55
C LYS A 355 17.04 -4.41 25.18
N ASP A 356 16.36 -5.03 26.11
CA ASP A 356 15.36 -4.37 26.96
C ASP A 356 16.02 -3.27 27.80
N SER A 357 15.25 -2.23 28.11
CA SER A 357 15.61 -1.17 29.05
C SER A 357 15.01 -1.44 30.44
N ALA A 358 15.24 -0.52 31.38
CA ALA A 358 14.58 -0.54 32.68
C ALA A 358 13.05 -0.42 32.58
N ALA A 359 12.50 0.10 31.47
CA ALA A 359 11.05 0.20 31.24
C ALA A 359 10.47 -0.98 30.40
N GLY A 360 11.28 -2.02 30.17
CA GLY A 360 10.93 -3.18 29.35
C GLY A 360 11.50 -3.07 27.93
N SER A 361 10.93 -3.83 27.00
CA SER A 361 11.41 -3.84 25.62
C SER A 361 11.18 -2.50 24.93
N CYS A 362 12.23 -1.96 24.33
CA CYS A 362 12.17 -0.78 23.47
C CYS A 362 12.08 -1.15 21.97
N ASN A 363 11.95 -2.44 21.67
CA ASN A 363 11.92 -2.90 20.30
C ASN A 363 10.57 -2.61 19.67
N PHE A 364 10.61 -2.12 18.44
CA PHE A 364 9.41 -1.81 17.69
C PHE A 364 9.59 -2.06 16.20
N VAL A 365 8.45 -2.17 15.53
CA VAL A 365 8.33 -2.06 14.08
C VAL A 365 7.29 -0.98 13.80
N LEU A 366 7.60 -0.08 12.86
CA LEU A 366 6.71 0.95 12.37
C LEU A 366 6.39 0.65 10.90
N THR A 367 5.11 0.56 10.58
CA THR A 367 4.63 0.33 9.21
C THR A 367 3.90 1.54 8.67
N ARG A 368 4.07 1.82 7.37
CA ARG A 368 3.27 2.79 6.61
C ARG A 368 2.30 2.05 5.70
N HIS A 369 1.07 2.53 5.63
CA HIS A 369 0.00 1.98 4.83
C HIS A 369 -0.58 3.07 3.92
N ASP A 370 -0.82 2.69 2.68
CA ASP A 370 -1.40 3.51 1.63
C ASP A 370 -2.59 2.71 1.08
N MET A 371 -3.83 3.09 1.43
CA MET A 371 -5.03 2.32 1.06
C MET A 371 -6.20 3.19 0.62
N SER A 372 -7.10 2.61 -0.19
CA SER A 372 -8.37 3.24 -0.56
C SER A 372 -9.53 2.64 0.25
N VAL A 373 -10.38 3.51 0.78
CA VAL A 373 -11.62 3.18 1.50
C VAL A 373 -12.77 3.82 0.73
N GLY A 374 -13.32 3.08 -0.22
CA GLY A 374 -14.21 3.67 -1.23
C GLY A 374 -13.45 4.73 -2.04
N THR A 375 -14.00 5.94 -2.12
CA THR A 375 -13.40 7.04 -2.87
C THR A 375 -12.34 7.83 -2.10
N SER A 376 -12.19 7.56 -0.79
CA SER A 376 -11.21 8.23 0.07
C SER A 376 -9.88 7.47 0.08
N ASN A 377 -8.78 8.21 0.10
CA ASN A 377 -7.43 7.67 0.24
C ASN A 377 -6.93 7.92 1.67
N ALA A 378 -6.30 6.91 2.27
CA ALA A 378 -5.75 6.98 3.61
C ALA A 378 -4.28 6.58 3.61
N ARG A 379 -3.43 7.52 4.03
CA ARG A 379 -2.04 7.25 4.41
C ARG A 379 -1.92 7.30 5.92
N PHE A 380 -1.54 6.20 6.53
CA PHE A 380 -1.38 6.10 7.98
C PHE A 380 -0.21 5.21 8.36
N TYR A 381 0.14 5.27 9.63
CA TYR A 381 1.20 4.49 10.24
C TYR A 381 0.62 3.61 11.33
N ALA A 382 1.24 2.44 11.53
CA ALA A 382 0.96 1.58 12.66
C ALA A 382 2.24 1.24 13.41
N LEU A 383 2.26 1.51 14.71
CA LEU A 383 3.39 1.21 15.58
C LEU A 383 3.10 -0.05 16.40
N TYR A 384 4.09 -0.95 16.44
CA TYR A 384 4.06 -2.19 17.20
C TYR A 384 5.24 -2.17 18.16
N MET A 385 5.01 -1.76 19.41
CA MET A 385 6.04 -1.51 20.42
C MET A 385 6.01 -2.55 21.54
N HIS A 386 7.16 -2.73 22.19
CA HIS A 386 7.47 -3.80 23.15
C HIS A 386 7.61 -5.19 22.51
N LEU A 387 8.26 -5.25 21.34
CA LEU A 387 8.57 -6.52 20.66
C LEU A 387 9.71 -7.28 21.34
N TRP A 388 9.77 -8.59 21.16
CA TRP A 388 10.86 -9.41 21.63
C TRP A 388 12.17 -9.05 20.91
N ASP A 389 13.31 -9.21 21.59
CA ASP A 389 14.63 -9.09 20.96
C ASP A 389 14.88 -10.26 20.00
N GLU A 390 14.46 -10.10 18.75
CA GLU A 390 14.61 -11.09 17.68
C GLU A 390 16.07 -11.41 17.36
N LEU A 391 17.03 -10.58 17.76
CA LEU A 391 18.46 -10.84 17.58
C LEU A 391 18.95 -12.00 18.46
N LYS A 392 18.21 -12.35 19.52
CA LYS A 392 18.50 -13.54 20.36
C LYS A 392 18.16 -14.87 19.67
N ASP A 393 17.32 -14.84 18.63
CA ASP A 393 16.92 -16.03 17.88
C ASP A 393 16.68 -15.67 16.39
N PRO A 394 17.75 -15.39 15.62
CA PRO A 394 17.63 -14.94 14.23
C PRO A 394 17.00 -15.99 13.30
N ALA A 395 17.12 -17.28 13.64
CA ALA A 395 16.55 -18.37 12.84
C ALA A 395 15.03 -18.49 13.01
N GLY A 396 14.50 -18.14 14.18
CA GLY A 396 13.06 -18.08 14.48
C GLY A 396 12.45 -16.68 14.36
N GLY A 397 13.21 -15.70 13.90
CA GLY A 397 12.78 -14.31 13.73
C GLY A 397 11.88 -14.09 12.51
N PRO A 398 11.31 -12.89 12.37
CA PRO A 398 10.42 -12.57 11.26
C PRO A 398 11.18 -12.50 9.92
N GLU A 399 10.52 -12.93 8.84
CA GLU A 399 11.15 -13.10 7.53
C GLU A 399 11.79 -11.82 6.99
N TRP A 400 11.19 -10.66 7.27
CA TRP A 400 11.68 -9.37 6.80
C TRP A 400 13.10 -9.04 7.30
N MET A 401 13.52 -9.55 8.46
CA MET A 401 14.88 -9.37 8.99
C MET A 401 15.95 -10.15 8.21
N THR A 402 15.54 -11.04 7.31
CA THR A 402 16.45 -11.78 6.41
C THR A 402 16.62 -11.09 5.06
N LYS A 403 15.88 -10.00 4.80
CA LYS A 403 15.85 -9.31 3.50
C LYS A 403 16.93 -8.23 3.42
N GLU A 404 17.42 -8.01 2.21
CA GLU A 404 18.47 -7.02 1.89
C GLU A 404 18.22 -5.61 2.48
N PRO A 405 17.01 -5.01 2.44
CA PRO A 405 16.80 -3.67 3.00
C PRO A 405 17.19 -3.57 4.48
N TRP A 406 16.75 -4.53 5.31
CA TRP A 406 17.14 -4.59 6.71
C TRP A 406 18.61 -4.93 6.87
N LEU A 407 19.12 -5.95 6.16
CA LEU A 407 20.51 -6.38 6.30
C LEU A 407 21.51 -5.27 5.93
N ASN A 408 21.21 -4.45 4.94
CA ASN A 408 22.06 -3.34 4.52
C ASN A 408 21.97 -2.16 5.50
N ALA A 409 20.76 -1.80 5.93
CA ALA A 409 20.55 -0.71 6.87
C ALA A 409 21.11 -1.04 8.28
N SER A 410 21.03 -2.31 8.71
CA SER A 410 21.47 -2.76 10.03
C SER A 410 22.96 -3.09 10.16
N LYS A 411 23.73 -3.18 9.06
CA LYS A 411 25.19 -3.48 9.07
C LYS A 411 26.08 -2.24 8.95
N GLY A 412 25.55 -1.10 8.50
CA GLY A 412 26.32 0.13 8.28
C GLY A 412 26.76 0.85 9.56
N GLN A 413 27.58 1.91 9.43
CA GLN A 413 28.07 2.75 10.54
C GLN A 413 26.96 3.41 11.41
N HIS A 414 25.69 3.24 11.04
CA HIS A 414 24.50 3.86 11.64
C HIS A 414 23.53 2.88 12.31
N ALA A 415 23.87 1.60 12.47
CA ALA A 415 23.05 0.67 13.23
C ALA A 415 23.89 -0.12 14.24
N LYS A 416 24.03 0.45 15.44
CA LYS A 416 24.34 -0.35 16.63
C LYS A 416 23.05 -1.02 17.11
N GLN A 417 23.17 -2.22 17.67
CA GLN A 417 22.06 -2.89 18.37
C GLN A 417 21.33 -1.89 19.29
N GLY A 418 20.01 -1.79 19.17
CA GLY A 418 19.18 -0.85 19.94
C GLY A 418 19.00 0.56 19.35
N GLN A 419 19.54 0.87 18.17
CA GLN A 419 19.24 2.11 17.45
C GLN A 419 18.00 1.97 16.53
N VAL A 420 17.37 3.09 16.19
CA VAL A 420 16.33 3.12 15.14
C VAL A 420 17.02 2.95 13.79
N VAL A 421 16.51 2.02 13.00
CA VAL A 421 16.93 1.79 11.62
C VAL A 421 15.78 2.19 10.72
N VAL A 422 16.00 3.17 9.85
CA VAL A 422 15.07 3.55 8.77
C VAL A 422 15.43 2.75 7.52
N PHE A 423 14.44 2.10 6.92
CA PHE A 423 14.58 1.29 5.72
C PHE A 423 13.21 1.12 5.08
N ASP A 424 13.15 0.49 3.92
CA ASP A 424 11.91 0.37 3.17
C ASP A 424 11.71 -1.08 2.70
N GLN A 425 10.73 -1.75 3.31
CA GLN A 425 10.45 -3.16 3.05
C GLN A 425 8.94 -3.38 2.84
N PRO A 426 8.48 -3.75 1.63
CA PRO A 426 7.07 -4.08 1.42
C PRO A 426 6.67 -5.33 2.22
N ILE A 427 5.43 -5.31 2.73
CA ILE A 427 4.83 -6.39 3.50
C ILE A 427 3.37 -6.61 3.09
N GLU A 428 2.94 -7.86 3.16
CA GLU A 428 1.54 -8.24 2.98
C GLU A 428 0.79 -8.18 4.33
N SER A 429 -0.53 -8.02 4.28
CA SER A 429 -1.41 -8.22 5.42
C SER A 429 -1.27 -9.65 5.96
N GLY A 430 -1.14 -9.76 7.29
CA GLY A 430 -0.87 -10.99 8.00
C GLY A 430 0.59 -11.42 7.99
N THR A 431 1.52 -10.57 7.56
CA THR A 431 2.97 -10.76 7.77
C THR A 431 3.29 -10.69 9.26
N ILE A 432 4.14 -11.59 9.75
CA ILE A 432 4.66 -11.53 11.13
C ILE A 432 5.71 -10.42 11.21
N LEU A 433 5.45 -9.41 12.05
CA LEU A 433 6.34 -8.27 12.26
C LEU A 433 7.39 -8.54 13.35
N GLY A 434 7.06 -9.42 14.29
CA GLY A 434 7.93 -9.83 15.39
C GLY A 434 7.15 -10.66 16.39
N ARG A 435 7.76 -10.97 17.52
CA ARG A 435 7.12 -11.69 18.61
C ARG A 435 6.91 -10.78 19.81
N MET A 436 5.90 -11.06 20.64
CA MET A 436 5.59 -10.24 21.81
C MET A 436 6.74 -10.24 22.82
N GLY A 437 7.21 -9.05 23.20
CA GLY A 437 8.16 -8.82 24.29
C GLY A 437 7.45 -8.57 25.61
N LYS A 438 8.07 -7.79 26.48
CA LYS A 438 7.48 -7.35 27.76
C LYS A 438 7.51 -5.83 27.87
N ALA A 439 6.52 -5.27 28.53
CA ALA A 439 6.48 -3.85 28.89
C ALA A 439 6.23 -3.69 30.39
N GLY A 440 6.76 -2.61 30.96
CA GLY A 440 6.67 -2.29 32.38
C GLY A 440 8.04 -2.27 33.06
N PRO A 441 8.13 -1.67 34.25
CA PRO A 441 9.39 -1.40 34.89
C PRO A 441 10.08 -2.66 35.42
N ILE A 442 11.40 -2.67 35.31
CA ILE A 442 12.30 -3.57 36.01
C ILE A 442 12.89 -2.74 37.15
N THR A 443 12.52 -3.04 38.38
CA THR A 443 12.97 -2.31 39.58
C THR A 443 13.99 -3.15 40.34
N ASP A 444 14.67 -2.53 41.31
CA ASP A 444 15.56 -3.24 42.25
C ASP A 444 14.82 -4.32 43.05
N ASP A 445 13.50 -4.15 43.24
CA ASP A 445 12.62 -5.09 43.95
C ASP A 445 12.09 -6.23 43.05
N GLY A 446 12.35 -6.18 41.73
CA GLY A 446 12.04 -7.26 40.78
C GLY A 446 11.56 -6.82 39.40
N ASP A 447 11.42 -7.80 38.50
CA ASP A 447 10.86 -7.61 37.15
C ASP A 447 9.32 -7.55 37.22
N LEU A 448 8.76 -6.34 37.14
CA LEU A 448 7.31 -6.11 37.10
C LEU A 448 6.77 -6.11 35.66
N SER A 449 7.64 -6.24 34.66
CA SER A 449 7.23 -6.21 33.26
C SER A 449 6.35 -7.42 32.90
N LYS A 450 5.34 -7.18 32.07
CA LYS A 450 4.37 -8.18 31.62
C LYS A 450 4.42 -8.32 30.10
N PRO A 451 4.16 -9.52 29.55
CA PRO A 451 4.02 -9.68 28.11
C PRO A 451 2.81 -8.92 27.59
N GLN A 452 3.06 -7.93 26.75
CA GLN A 452 2.04 -7.09 26.14
C GLN A 452 2.61 -6.39 24.90
N LEU A 453 1.73 -6.05 23.97
CA LEU A 453 2.03 -5.23 22.80
C LEU A 453 1.43 -3.84 23.01
N HIS A 454 2.21 -2.78 22.84
CA HIS A 454 1.65 -1.48 22.55
C HIS A 454 1.36 -1.41 21.04
N PHE A 455 0.08 -1.25 20.68
CA PHE A 455 -0.37 -1.13 19.30
C PHE A 455 -1.01 0.23 19.10
N GLU A 456 -0.63 0.94 18.06
CA GLU A 456 -1.06 2.30 17.77
C GLU A 456 -1.28 2.50 16.27
N ILE A 457 -2.27 3.32 15.91
CA ILE A 457 -2.53 3.76 14.54
C ILE A 457 -2.64 5.29 14.54
N PHE A 458 -1.88 5.95 13.67
CA PHE A 458 -1.86 7.40 13.56
C PHE A 458 -1.60 7.88 12.13
N ALA A 459 -1.90 9.13 11.84
CA ALA A 459 -1.68 9.75 10.53
C ALA A 459 -1.23 11.20 10.64
N ALA A 460 -0.44 11.65 9.67
CA ALA A 460 -0.02 13.05 9.57
C ALA A 460 -1.17 13.98 9.20
N ASP A 461 -2.12 13.48 8.42
CA ASP A 461 -3.32 14.19 7.99
C ASP A 461 -4.58 13.55 8.59
N GLU A 462 -5.64 14.35 8.75
CA GLU A 462 -6.95 13.83 9.15
C GLU A 462 -7.48 12.85 8.11
N LEU A 463 -7.79 11.63 8.53
CA LEU A 463 -8.37 10.60 7.68
C LEU A 463 -9.90 10.65 7.73
N PHE A 464 -10.51 10.29 6.59
CA PHE A 464 -11.94 10.02 6.44
C PHE A 464 -12.88 11.23 6.60
N ALA A 465 -12.36 12.45 6.65
CA ALA A 465 -13.19 13.67 6.68
C ALA A 465 -14.23 13.72 5.54
N ASP A 466 -13.86 13.21 4.36
CA ASP A 466 -14.71 13.17 3.17
C ASP A 466 -15.57 11.90 3.04
N VAL A 467 -15.51 10.98 4.02
CA VAL A 467 -16.29 9.74 3.98
C VAL A 467 -17.69 10.00 4.53
N GLU A 468 -18.71 9.63 3.76
CA GLU A 468 -20.10 9.74 4.20
C GLU A 468 -20.36 8.87 5.45
N HIS A 469 -21.15 9.39 6.39
CA HIS A 469 -21.43 8.75 7.68
C HIS A 469 -20.17 8.40 8.50
N ASN A 470 -19.12 9.23 8.41
CA ASN A 470 -17.93 9.11 9.24
C ASN A 470 -18.26 9.23 10.75
N PRO A 471 -18.00 8.19 11.58
CA PRO A 471 -18.24 8.23 13.02
C PRO A 471 -17.10 8.87 13.83
N TRP A 472 -15.95 9.12 13.21
CA TRP A 472 -14.77 9.65 13.87
C TRP A 472 -14.97 11.11 14.26
N THR A 473 -14.63 11.46 15.51
CA THR A 473 -14.72 12.83 16.03
C THR A 473 -13.33 13.33 16.39
N VAL A 474 -12.86 14.35 15.68
CA VAL A 474 -11.55 14.96 15.93
C VAL A 474 -11.62 15.89 17.15
N VAL A 475 -10.65 15.75 18.04
CA VAL A 475 -10.35 16.70 19.13
C VAL A 475 -8.91 17.19 19.00
N ASP A 476 -8.72 18.50 19.07
CA ASP A 476 -7.40 19.14 18.96
C ASP A 476 -6.81 19.37 20.37
N GLY A 477 -5.80 18.58 20.69
CA GLY A 477 -5.03 18.66 21.93
C GLY A 477 -3.62 19.19 21.74
N TYR A 478 -3.26 19.69 20.55
CA TYR A 478 -1.88 20.08 20.22
C TYR A 478 -1.35 21.18 21.14
N ALA A 479 -2.20 22.17 21.47
CA ALA A 479 -1.83 23.28 22.34
C ALA A 479 -1.50 22.86 23.79
N GLY A 480 -2.08 21.74 24.26
CA GLY A 480 -1.79 21.15 25.58
C GLY A 480 -0.44 20.44 25.66
N GLY A 481 0.23 20.24 24.50
CA GLY A 481 1.51 19.54 24.42
C GLY A 481 1.36 18.05 24.71
N ARG A 482 2.16 17.52 25.64
CA ARG A 482 2.21 16.08 25.97
C ARG A 482 1.09 15.61 26.90
N PHE A 483 0.41 16.55 27.56
CA PHE A 483 -0.61 16.24 28.57
C PHE A 483 -1.95 16.80 28.11
N SER A 484 -2.98 15.98 28.16
CA SER A 484 -4.34 16.39 27.85
C SER A 484 -4.85 17.41 28.87
N ASP A 485 -5.23 18.59 28.39
CA ASP A 485 -6.00 19.59 29.12
C ASP A 485 -7.48 19.66 28.66
N LEU A 486 -7.88 18.75 27.77
CA LEU A 486 -9.21 18.74 27.16
C LEU A 486 -10.26 18.16 28.11
N ALA A 487 -11.27 18.97 28.45
CA ALA A 487 -12.40 18.53 29.26
C ALA A 487 -13.19 17.39 28.61
N GLU A 488 -13.31 17.38 27.28
CA GLU A 488 -14.02 16.36 26.50
C GLU A 488 -13.39 14.96 26.66
N VAL A 489 -12.10 14.89 26.97
CA VAL A 489 -11.38 13.64 27.26
C VAL A 489 -11.34 13.37 28.77
N ASN A 490 -10.97 14.38 29.56
CA ASN A 490 -10.63 14.17 30.97
C ASN A 490 -11.86 14.12 31.89
N ALA A 491 -12.93 14.87 31.61
CA ALA A 491 -14.00 15.11 32.59
C ALA A 491 -14.84 13.86 32.91
N ALA A 492 -14.87 12.88 32.01
CA ALA A 492 -15.55 11.60 32.23
C ALA A 492 -14.72 10.63 33.10
N ILE A 493 -13.40 10.81 33.14
CA ILE A 493 -12.48 9.92 33.85
C ILE A 493 -12.13 10.48 35.24
N ASP A 494 -11.90 11.79 35.34
CA ASP A 494 -11.60 12.52 36.59
C ASP A 494 -12.84 12.53 37.50
N GLU A 495 -12.92 11.58 38.43
CA GLU A 495 -14.09 11.35 39.30
C GLU A 495 -14.11 12.36 40.45
N ASP A 496 -12.93 12.63 41.04
CA ASP A 496 -12.80 13.48 42.22
C ASP A 496 -12.55 14.97 41.92
N LYS A 497 -12.41 15.33 40.63
CA LYS A 497 -12.28 16.69 40.11
C LYS A 497 -11.02 17.40 40.60
N ASP A 498 -9.91 16.67 40.73
CA ASP A 498 -8.63 17.20 41.16
C ASP A 498 -7.71 17.66 40.00
N ASP A 499 -8.22 17.59 38.76
CA ASP A 499 -7.52 17.81 37.49
C ASP A 499 -6.42 16.79 37.17
N LYS A 500 -6.46 15.61 37.77
CA LYS A 500 -5.54 14.49 37.51
C LYS A 500 -6.32 13.27 37.06
N LEU A 501 -5.59 12.27 36.56
CA LEU A 501 -6.17 10.98 36.19
C LEU A 501 -5.39 9.88 36.89
N SER A 502 -5.80 9.56 38.11
CA SER A 502 -5.16 8.50 38.87
C SER A 502 -5.32 7.15 38.18
N ARG A 503 -4.37 6.24 38.41
CA ARG A 503 -4.48 4.86 37.91
C ARG A 503 -5.81 4.20 38.30
N ARG A 504 -6.33 4.51 39.49
CA ARG A 504 -7.61 3.98 39.98
C ARG A 504 -8.77 4.47 39.12
N GLU A 505 -8.85 5.77 38.83
CA GLU A 505 -9.92 6.35 38.03
C GLU A 505 -9.92 5.80 36.61
N LEU A 506 -8.74 5.70 35.99
CA LEU A 506 -8.60 5.09 34.66
C LEU A 506 -9.08 3.64 34.64
N LEU A 507 -8.64 2.81 35.59
CA LEU A 507 -9.10 1.42 35.68
C LEU A 507 -10.62 1.32 35.94
N THR A 508 -11.16 2.15 36.82
CA THR A 508 -12.61 2.18 37.10
C THR A 508 -13.40 2.61 35.87
N PHE A 509 -12.98 3.68 35.20
CA PHE A 509 -13.65 4.20 34.01
C PHE A 509 -13.63 3.18 32.87
N PHE A 510 -12.45 2.68 32.50
CA PHE A 510 -12.33 1.75 31.37
C PHE A 510 -12.94 0.38 31.66
N SER A 511 -13.03 -0.06 32.91
CA SER A 511 -13.76 -1.29 33.27
C SER A 511 -15.29 -1.12 33.29
N SER A 512 -15.81 0.12 33.25
CA SER A 512 -17.25 0.41 33.21
C SER A 512 -17.85 0.21 31.81
N ALA A 513 -19.11 -0.22 31.69
CA ALA A 513 -19.67 -0.66 30.40
C ALA A 513 -20.08 0.46 29.42
N GLY A 514 -20.42 1.66 29.92
CA GLY A 514 -21.18 2.66 29.16
C GLY A 514 -20.37 3.83 28.58
N GLU A 515 -19.62 4.55 29.42
CA GLU A 515 -19.05 5.87 29.06
C GLU A 515 -17.81 5.77 28.15
N ARG A 516 -17.12 4.61 28.15
CA ARG A 516 -15.91 4.35 27.34
C ARG A 516 -16.15 4.22 25.84
N GLN A 517 -17.38 3.96 25.39
CA GLN A 517 -17.66 3.67 23.97
C GLN A 517 -17.42 4.88 23.06
N GLY A 518 -17.71 6.10 23.56
CA GLY A 518 -17.47 7.33 22.80
C GLY A 518 -16.00 7.57 22.51
N LEU A 519 -15.11 7.24 23.45
CA LEU A 519 -13.65 7.42 23.30
C LEU A 519 -13.06 6.56 22.18
N ARG A 520 -13.67 5.42 21.86
CA ARG A 520 -13.20 4.51 20.80
C ARG A 520 -13.29 5.12 19.39
N TYR A 521 -14.13 6.14 19.20
CA TYR A 521 -14.26 6.89 17.93
C TYR A 521 -13.72 8.32 18.00
N LEU A 522 -13.03 8.68 19.09
CA LEU A 522 -12.27 9.93 19.11
C LEU A 522 -11.01 9.79 18.26
N VAL A 523 -10.65 10.89 17.61
CA VAL A 523 -9.37 11.09 16.93
C VAL A 523 -8.68 12.23 17.66
N THR A 524 -7.54 11.96 18.27
CA THR A 524 -6.83 12.98 19.03
C THR A 524 -5.68 13.55 18.19
N TYR A 525 -5.71 14.84 17.90
CA TYR A 525 -4.58 15.54 17.29
C TYR A 525 -3.69 16.09 18.41
N ASN A 526 -2.54 15.46 18.65
CA ASN A 526 -1.64 15.84 19.73
C ASN A 526 -0.19 15.39 19.45
N VAL A 527 0.72 15.80 20.33
CA VAL A 527 2.13 15.43 20.24
C VAL A 527 2.33 13.99 20.74
N SER A 528 2.86 13.13 19.87
CA SER A 528 3.12 11.72 20.17
C SER A 528 4.00 11.53 21.43
N GLU A 529 3.70 10.50 22.20
CA GLU A 529 4.52 10.07 23.35
C GLU A 529 5.90 9.51 22.92
N TRP A 530 6.16 9.35 21.63
CA TRP A 530 7.40 8.75 21.14
C TRP A 530 8.42 9.73 20.58
N THR A 531 8.07 11.02 20.50
CA THR A 531 8.97 12.09 20.01
C THR A 531 9.89 12.64 21.10
N ASP A 532 11.09 13.07 20.71
CA ASP A 532 12.05 13.78 21.57
C ASP A 532 11.67 15.26 21.80
N THR A 533 10.83 15.81 20.91
CA THR A 533 10.50 17.23 20.85
C THR A 533 8.98 17.41 20.99
N PRO A 534 8.50 18.29 21.90
CA PRO A 534 9.25 19.18 22.79
C PRO A 534 9.94 18.42 23.94
N SER A 535 10.95 19.02 24.58
CA SER A 535 11.75 18.36 25.63
C SER A 535 10.87 17.69 26.69
N TRP A 536 11.16 16.42 26.97
CA TRP A 536 10.49 15.67 28.03
C TRP A 536 10.73 16.27 29.42
N ASN A 537 11.96 16.69 29.72
CA ASN A 537 12.30 17.30 31.00
C ASN A 537 11.46 18.55 31.26
N ASP A 538 11.37 19.45 30.29
CA ASP A 538 10.58 20.68 30.42
C ASP A 538 9.07 20.39 30.47
N SER A 539 8.61 19.43 29.66
CA SER A 539 7.22 19.00 29.65
C SER A 539 6.80 18.43 31.00
N LEU A 540 7.64 17.61 31.65
CA LEU A 540 7.34 17.02 32.95
C LEU A 540 7.39 18.02 34.10
N ARG A 541 8.17 19.09 34.00
CA ARG A 541 8.24 20.13 35.03
C ARG A 541 7.00 21.03 35.08
N THR A 542 6.09 20.92 34.10
CA THR A 542 4.94 21.81 33.93
C THR A 542 3.66 21.33 34.66
N PRO A 543 3.19 20.08 34.48
CA PRO A 543 1.98 19.58 35.14
C PRO A 543 2.04 19.58 36.66
N LYS A 544 0.86 19.66 37.30
CA LYS A 544 0.75 19.56 38.77
C LYS A 544 1.26 18.21 39.29
N ASP A 545 1.19 17.18 38.45
CA ASP A 545 1.48 15.77 38.75
C ASP A 545 2.92 15.54 39.21
N PHE A 546 3.87 16.31 38.68
CA PHE A 546 5.30 16.13 38.93
C PHE A 546 5.92 17.22 39.80
N ARG A 547 5.14 18.20 40.30
CA ARG A 547 5.65 19.30 41.14
C ARG A 547 6.31 18.86 42.44
N ALA A 548 5.98 17.66 42.91
CA ALA A 548 6.56 17.08 44.12
C ALA A 548 7.97 16.50 43.88
N LEU A 549 8.33 16.21 42.62
CA LEU A 549 9.65 15.72 42.24
C LEU A 549 10.61 16.88 42.05
N LYS A 550 11.86 16.69 42.47
CA LYS A 550 12.95 17.62 42.19
C LYS A 550 13.35 17.51 40.71
N PRO A 551 13.91 18.59 40.11
CA PRO A 551 14.38 18.55 38.73
C PRO A 551 15.33 17.38 38.44
N GLU A 552 16.21 17.03 39.38
CA GLU A 552 17.16 15.92 39.21
C GLU A 552 16.47 14.54 39.20
N GLU A 553 15.34 14.40 39.93
CA GLU A 553 14.54 13.18 39.93
C GLU A 553 13.76 13.03 38.61
N ILE A 554 13.28 14.15 38.06
CA ILE A 554 12.67 14.20 36.72
C ILE A 554 13.72 13.83 35.66
N ASP A 555 14.92 14.41 35.75
CA ASP A 555 15.99 14.15 34.78
C ASP A 555 16.41 12.67 34.78
N ALA A 556 16.57 12.06 35.96
CA ALA A 556 16.85 10.63 36.07
C ALA A 556 15.71 9.77 35.49
N MET A 557 14.45 10.11 35.79
CA MET A 557 13.29 9.41 35.25
C MET A 557 13.20 9.49 33.72
N VAL A 558 13.51 10.65 33.13
CA VAL A 558 13.56 10.82 31.66
C VAL A 558 14.60 9.89 31.05
N VAL A 559 15.82 9.88 31.60
CA VAL A 559 16.93 9.05 31.11
C VAL A 559 16.61 7.55 31.23
N ASP A 560 16.04 7.13 32.36
CA ASP A 560 15.85 5.71 32.65
C ASP A 560 14.58 5.11 32.01
N GLN A 561 13.49 5.90 31.91
CA GLN A 561 12.17 5.39 31.52
C GLN A 561 11.67 5.91 30.16
N ILE A 562 12.10 7.11 29.72
CA ILE A 562 11.56 7.72 28.49
C ILE A 562 12.54 7.65 27.32
N GLU A 563 13.77 8.16 27.49
CA GLU A 563 14.77 8.20 26.41
C GLU A 563 14.96 6.84 25.71
N PRO A 564 14.96 5.69 26.42
CA PRO A 564 15.06 4.38 25.77
C PRO A 564 13.87 4.05 24.85
N MET A 565 12.70 4.65 25.10
CA MET A 565 11.47 4.41 24.35
C MET A 565 11.27 5.40 23.19
N VAL A 566 11.89 6.58 23.25
CA VAL A 566 11.84 7.60 22.19
C VAL A 566 12.46 7.06 20.92
N TRP A 567 11.72 7.13 19.81
CA TRP A 567 12.21 6.73 18.49
C TRP A 567 12.01 7.80 17.42
N TRP A 568 11.11 8.75 17.66
CA TRP A 568 10.70 9.75 16.69
C TRP A 568 11.55 11.00 16.86
N THR A 569 12.74 10.99 16.27
CA THR A 569 13.62 12.15 16.16
C THR A 569 13.33 12.92 14.87
N SER A 570 13.83 14.15 14.73
CA SER A 570 13.69 14.91 13.48
C SER A 570 14.29 14.18 12.28
N ASP A 571 15.44 13.50 12.44
CA ASP A 571 16.07 12.73 11.37
C ASP A 571 15.18 11.55 10.91
N VAL A 572 14.54 10.85 11.85
CA VAL A 572 13.61 9.77 11.53
C VAL A 572 12.37 10.32 10.85
N ALA A 573 11.82 11.42 11.38
CA ALA A 573 10.64 12.09 10.85
C ALA A 573 10.83 12.53 9.39
N ASP A 574 11.95 13.21 9.10
CA ASP A 574 12.33 13.65 7.75
C ASP A 574 12.49 12.46 6.80
N ALA A 575 13.08 11.36 7.27
CA ALA A 575 13.36 10.20 6.43
C ALA A 575 12.09 9.42 6.03
N ILE A 576 11.06 9.40 6.87
CA ILE A 576 9.82 8.64 6.61
C ILE A 576 8.61 9.52 6.27
N GLY A 577 8.76 10.85 6.30
CA GLY A 577 7.69 11.80 5.98
C GLY A 577 6.66 11.95 7.10
N LEU A 578 7.14 11.98 8.35
CA LEU A 578 6.35 12.36 9.53
C LEU A 578 6.70 13.78 9.97
N PRO A 579 5.80 14.48 10.68
CA PRO A 579 6.09 15.81 11.22
C PRO A 579 7.18 15.74 12.31
N SER A 580 8.12 16.68 12.25
CA SER A 580 9.28 16.73 13.16
C SER A 580 8.92 17.14 14.59
N ASP A 581 7.77 17.78 14.79
CA ASP A 581 7.25 18.15 16.12
C ASP A 581 6.39 17.03 16.75
N GLY A 582 6.23 15.92 16.04
CA GLY A 582 5.50 14.73 16.52
C GLY A 582 3.98 14.89 16.60
N ALA A 583 3.40 15.98 16.05
CA ALA A 583 1.97 16.22 16.11
C ALA A 583 1.20 15.46 15.01
N VAL A 584 0.35 14.51 15.41
CA VAL A 584 -0.39 13.63 14.48
C VAL A 584 -1.78 13.30 15.01
N TYR A 585 -2.61 12.77 14.11
CA TYR A 585 -3.96 12.29 14.41
C TYR A 585 -3.88 10.83 14.87
N HIS A 586 -4.18 10.55 16.13
CA HIS A 586 -4.22 9.20 16.68
C HIS A 586 -5.64 8.64 16.65
N TYR A 587 -5.77 7.37 16.27
CA TYR A 587 -7.05 6.65 16.18
C TYR A 587 -7.02 5.46 17.12
N HIS A 588 -8.15 5.15 17.78
CA HIS A 588 -8.24 3.91 18.55
C HIS A 588 -7.99 2.71 17.61
N PRO A 589 -6.87 1.97 17.77
CA PRO A 589 -6.32 1.17 16.68
C PRO A 589 -7.13 -0.11 16.39
N ILE A 590 -7.76 -0.68 17.41
CA ILE A 590 -8.68 -1.82 17.24
C ILE A 590 -9.99 -1.38 16.58
N THR A 591 -10.46 -0.18 16.90
CA THR A 591 -11.68 0.38 16.32
C THR A 591 -11.44 0.75 14.87
N PHE A 592 -10.25 1.27 14.54
CA PHE A 592 -9.81 1.50 13.17
C PHE A 592 -9.82 0.21 12.34
N VAL A 593 -9.19 -0.87 12.83
CA VAL A 593 -9.19 -2.19 12.16
C VAL A 593 -10.62 -2.70 11.97
N LYS A 594 -11.48 -2.60 13.00
CA LYS A 594 -12.90 -2.97 12.89
C LYS A 594 -13.61 -2.15 11.82
N TRP A 595 -13.51 -0.83 11.88
CA TRP A 595 -14.30 0.10 11.08
C TRP A 595 -14.05 -0.08 9.58
N ILE A 596 -12.78 -0.21 9.18
CA ILE A 596 -12.41 -0.49 7.78
C ILE A 596 -13.04 -1.80 7.29
N ASN A 597 -12.91 -2.87 8.08
CA ASN A 597 -13.43 -4.18 7.70
C ASN A 597 -14.96 -4.23 7.70
N GLN A 598 -15.60 -3.57 8.65
CA GLN A 598 -17.04 -3.43 8.72
C GLN A 598 -17.59 -2.75 7.46
N ARG A 599 -16.97 -1.66 6.97
CA ARG A 599 -17.39 -0.99 5.73
C ARG A 599 -17.32 -1.90 4.50
N ILE A 600 -16.29 -2.73 4.41
CA ILE A 600 -16.14 -3.71 3.32
C ILE A 600 -17.26 -4.75 3.38
N ILE A 601 -17.54 -5.31 4.58
CA ILE A 601 -18.57 -6.34 4.76
C ILE A 601 -19.96 -5.77 4.48
N GLU A 602 -20.26 -4.58 4.99
CA GLU A 602 -21.54 -3.91 4.74
C GLU A 602 -21.75 -3.60 3.26
N THR A 603 -20.72 -3.12 2.56
CA THR A 603 -20.80 -2.90 1.10
C THR A 603 -21.10 -4.21 0.38
N ALA A 604 -20.51 -5.33 0.82
CA ALA A 604 -20.79 -6.65 0.25
C ALA A 604 -22.21 -7.18 0.57
N LEU A 605 -22.79 -6.78 1.71
CA LEU A 605 -24.14 -7.17 2.14
C LEU A 605 -25.25 -6.25 1.59
N ASP A 606 -24.92 -5.02 1.20
CA ASP A 606 -25.89 -4.03 0.69
C ASP A 606 -26.43 -4.45 -0.69
N PRO A 607 -27.74 -4.74 -0.83
CA PRO A 607 -28.34 -5.12 -2.10
C PRO A 607 -28.25 -4.03 -3.18
N THR A 608 -28.14 -2.75 -2.80
CA THR A 608 -27.97 -1.63 -3.75
C THR A 608 -26.55 -1.58 -4.31
N GLN A 609 -25.59 -2.16 -3.59
CA GLN A 609 -24.20 -2.27 -4.01
C GLN A 609 -23.88 -3.58 -4.71
N ALA A 610 -24.78 -4.56 -4.67
CA ALA A 610 -24.62 -5.86 -5.29
C ALA A 610 -24.17 -5.75 -6.76
N ILE A 611 -23.16 -6.55 -7.11
CA ILE A 611 -22.70 -6.65 -8.49
C ILE A 611 -23.80 -7.32 -9.29
N VAL A 612 -24.42 -6.58 -10.21
CA VAL A 612 -25.37 -7.13 -11.18
C VAL A 612 -24.56 -7.79 -12.30
N PRO A 613 -24.55 -9.12 -12.43
CA PRO A 613 -23.78 -9.77 -13.48
C PRO A 613 -24.33 -9.36 -14.84
N VAL A 614 -23.45 -8.94 -15.74
CA VAL A 614 -23.83 -8.67 -17.13
C VAL A 614 -24.04 -10.02 -17.82
N LYS A 615 -25.21 -10.20 -18.45
CA LYS A 615 -25.49 -11.38 -19.26
C LYS A 615 -24.91 -11.20 -20.67
N ALA A 616 -24.38 -12.27 -21.26
CA ALA A 616 -23.77 -12.20 -22.59
C ALA A 616 -24.78 -11.77 -23.67
N GLU A 617 -26.05 -12.16 -23.55
CA GLU A 617 -27.12 -11.75 -24.47
C GLU A 617 -27.44 -10.25 -24.44
N ASP A 618 -27.14 -9.56 -23.33
CA ASP A 618 -27.41 -8.12 -23.15
C ASP A 618 -26.27 -7.22 -23.66
N THR A 619 -25.19 -7.81 -24.16
CA THR A 619 -23.99 -7.07 -24.59
C THR A 619 -24.09 -6.61 -26.04
N ALA A 620 -23.41 -5.51 -26.35
CA ALA A 620 -23.27 -4.96 -27.69
C ALA A 620 -21.81 -4.73 -28.06
N GLU A 621 -21.55 -4.55 -29.36
CA GLU A 621 -20.26 -4.10 -29.87
C GLU A 621 -19.92 -2.69 -29.33
N VAL A 622 -18.64 -2.43 -29.10
CA VAL A 622 -18.14 -1.15 -28.64
C VAL A 622 -18.10 -0.16 -29.81
N THR A 623 -18.91 0.90 -29.75
CA THR A 623 -19.10 1.86 -30.86
C THR A 623 -18.73 3.32 -30.54
N ASN A 624 -18.70 3.71 -29.26
CA ASN A 624 -18.44 5.10 -28.81
C ASN A 624 -17.22 5.24 -27.87
N MET A 625 -16.52 4.13 -27.64
CA MET A 625 -15.25 4.11 -26.91
C MET A 625 -14.22 3.52 -27.84
N THR A 626 -13.02 4.08 -27.81
CA THR A 626 -11.89 3.59 -28.59
C THR A 626 -11.04 2.69 -27.71
N ASP A 627 -10.58 1.56 -28.22
CA ASP A 627 -9.37 0.94 -27.71
C ASP A 627 -8.15 1.82 -28.08
N ASP A 628 -6.93 1.42 -27.74
CA ASP A 628 -5.71 2.12 -28.22
C ASP A 628 -5.56 2.13 -29.76
N PHE A 629 -6.47 1.42 -30.44
CA PHE A 629 -6.56 1.20 -31.87
C PHE A 629 -7.76 1.94 -32.51
N GLY A 630 -8.31 3.00 -31.92
CA GLY A 630 -9.49 3.71 -32.46
C GLY A 630 -9.41 4.32 -33.89
N ASP A 631 -10.46 4.08 -34.69
CA ASP A 631 -10.86 4.51 -36.05
C ASP A 631 -10.56 3.57 -37.25
N GLU A 632 -11.66 3.02 -37.80
CA GLU A 632 -11.78 1.90 -38.75
C GLU A 632 -11.30 2.15 -40.18
N MET A 633 -10.92 3.36 -40.58
CA MET A 633 -10.92 3.66 -42.02
C MET A 633 -9.61 3.43 -42.78
N LYS A 634 -8.42 3.29 -42.15
CA LYS A 634 -7.15 3.19 -42.92
C LYS A 634 -5.99 2.54 -42.15
N ARG A 635 -6.01 1.24 -41.87
CA ARG A 635 -4.85 0.55 -41.26
C ARG A 635 -4.50 -0.76 -41.93
N GLY A 636 -3.20 -1.01 -42.02
CA GLY A 636 -2.63 -2.07 -42.85
C GLY A 636 -2.20 -3.33 -42.10
N LEU A 637 -2.23 -3.36 -40.76
CA LEU A 637 -1.60 -4.43 -39.97
C LEU A 637 -2.44 -4.98 -38.79
N ASP A 638 -3.67 -4.49 -38.58
CA ASP A 638 -4.52 -4.89 -37.43
C ASP A 638 -5.30 -6.21 -37.67
N ALA A 639 -5.20 -6.79 -38.87
CA ALA A 639 -5.84 -8.05 -39.23
C ALA A 639 -4.83 -9.20 -39.12
N ILE A 640 -5.26 -10.34 -38.58
CA ILE A 640 -4.55 -11.62 -38.73
C ILE A 640 -4.25 -11.78 -40.22
N SER A 641 -2.97 -11.72 -40.58
CA SER A 641 -2.49 -11.74 -41.96
C SER A 641 -2.33 -13.17 -42.46
N ASP A 642 -2.22 -13.36 -43.78
CA ASP A 642 -1.92 -14.68 -44.35
C ASP A 642 -0.61 -15.27 -43.82
N ARG A 643 0.36 -14.42 -43.41
CA ARG A 643 1.61 -14.85 -42.75
C ARG A 643 1.36 -15.43 -41.36
N ASP A 644 0.37 -14.93 -40.64
CA ASP A 644 -0.05 -15.45 -39.33
C ASP A 644 -0.78 -16.80 -39.44
N LEU A 645 -1.20 -17.16 -40.67
CA LEU A 645 -1.81 -18.46 -41.00
C LEU A 645 -0.80 -19.44 -41.62
N ALA A 646 0.35 -18.96 -42.10
CA ALA A 646 1.29 -19.72 -42.91
C ALA A 646 2.75 -19.53 -42.47
N ASP A 647 3.18 -20.23 -41.43
CA ASP A 647 4.59 -20.65 -41.21
C ASP A 647 4.63 -21.79 -40.18
N ASP A 648 5.13 -22.98 -40.56
CA ASP A 648 5.35 -24.19 -39.73
C ASP A 648 6.73 -24.19 -39.08
#